data_AF-A0A956PX01-F1
#
_entry.id   AF-A0A956PX01-F1
#
_cell.length_a   1.000
_cell.length_b   1.000
_cell.length_c   1.000
_cell.angle_alpha   90.00
_cell.angle_beta   90.00
_cell.angle_gamma   90.00
#
_symmetry.space_group_name_H-M   'P 1'
#
loop_
_entity.id
_entity.type
_entity.pdbx_description
1 polymer ?
#
loop_
_entity_poly.entity_id
_entity_poly.type
_entity_poly.pdbx_seq_one_letter_code
_entity_poly.pdbx_strand_id
1 'polypeptide(L)'
;MSALPATAEQFDRQQYLQLVRELNQHGRLYHQLGRPSISDAEYDRLYTLLLQVEDRQPGWIDAGSPSRRVGAAPAGELPEVIHARQQYSLDNSYSLDDLREFLARTAEGLGLDSADSLEWYCELKLDGASVSLVYEQGRFVLGATRGDGQRGEEITRALRIIRSLPLQLADGAPERITVRGEALIPQRDFAALKEARAAAGLPLFANPRNTASGSLKLKDPKEVSQRRLAVFLYDVVEELSGLDSQSALIARLQDLGLPVFPHGRVCRGFEDVTAYLQHWQQARHELPVETDGVVLKLNRLDQRERLGYTRRAPRWAMAYKFPSTREITRLKEITWQVGRTGVVTPVAELEPVRIQGSTVARATLHNLEEIERRQLRVGLRVYVEKGGEVIPKVTGPAEDPTLFPPVQAPDRCPVCDTDLQRDPEQVALRCPNRACPAQAQAAIEHFVSRKALDIEGIGSRLVSALLEAGLVRDVPDLYALNQEQLQSLERMGEKNAAKVLANLRASLQQDPARLLFALGIRHVGEGVARVLLDRFGNIQALRAASEEELQAVPDVGPRVASSLQEYFRSEEGQQRLEALARSGFDLARGDARALPEAGPLAGKTVVLTGTLTRLDRQDAKRMLEAAGARVSGSISQKTDYLVAGEKAGSKLEKARQLGIAVLDEDGMLRLLSSGPSGPDPSSTTEHSQELFDGLDR
;
A
#
# COMPACT_ATOMS: atom_id res chain seq x y z
N MET A 1 -45.67 19.21 -9.91
CA MET A 1 -44.72 19.77 -8.91
C MET A 1 -45.11 21.22 -8.72
N SER A 2 -45.36 21.66 -7.49
CA SER A 2 -45.64 23.08 -7.23
C SER A 2 -44.40 23.90 -7.62
N ALA A 3 -44.58 24.99 -8.35
CA ALA A 3 -43.47 25.86 -8.73
C ALA A 3 -42.84 26.45 -7.46
N LEU A 4 -41.52 26.33 -7.30
CA LEU A 4 -40.82 26.98 -6.20
C LEU A 4 -41.05 28.50 -6.27
N PRO A 5 -41.28 29.18 -5.13
CA PRO A 5 -41.47 30.63 -5.12
C PRO A 5 -40.25 31.36 -5.69
N ALA A 6 -40.48 32.50 -6.34
CA ALA A 6 -39.41 33.29 -6.95
C ALA A 6 -38.60 34.12 -5.93
N THR A 7 -39.13 34.31 -4.72
CA THR A 7 -38.55 35.17 -3.67
C THR A 7 -38.55 34.47 -2.32
N ALA A 8 -37.52 34.72 -1.51
CA ALA A 8 -37.35 34.08 -0.20
C ALA A 8 -38.49 34.37 0.80
N GLU A 9 -39.22 35.49 0.64
CA GLU A 9 -40.36 35.86 1.51
C GLU A 9 -41.56 34.92 1.40
N GLN A 10 -41.66 34.18 0.30
CA GLN A 10 -42.82 33.34 -0.03
C GLN A 10 -42.61 31.88 0.34
N PHE A 11 -41.45 31.52 0.90
CA PHE A 11 -41.11 30.14 1.24
C PHE A 11 -41.75 29.69 2.54
N ASP A 12 -42.45 28.56 2.48
CA ASP A 12 -42.75 27.74 3.65
C ASP A 12 -41.68 26.66 3.88
N ARG A 13 -41.78 25.95 5.01
CA ARG A 13 -40.82 24.91 5.39
C ARG A 13 -40.81 23.72 4.42
N GLN A 14 -41.95 23.36 3.79
CA GLN A 14 -42.00 22.26 2.83
C GLN A 14 -41.31 22.63 1.52
N GLN A 15 -41.51 23.86 1.05
CA GLN A 15 -40.85 24.42 -0.13
C GLN A 15 -39.34 24.57 0.09
N TYR A 16 -38.91 24.97 1.30
CA TYR A 16 -37.50 24.96 1.68
C TYR A 16 -36.89 23.55 1.57
N LEU A 17 -37.53 22.54 2.17
CA LEU A 17 -37.08 21.15 2.08
C LEU A 17 -37.09 20.63 0.63
N GLN A 18 -38.03 21.08 -0.20
CA GLN A 18 -38.04 20.77 -1.63
C GLN A 18 -36.83 21.40 -2.35
N LEU A 19 -36.53 22.67 -2.11
CA LEU A 19 -35.35 23.35 -2.69
C LEU A 19 -34.04 22.66 -2.29
N VAL A 20 -33.90 22.26 -1.00
CA VAL A 20 -32.75 21.49 -0.52
C VAL A 20 -32.64 20.14 -1.25
N ARG A 21 -33.75 19.42 -1.44
CA ARG A 21 -33.76 18.17 -2.20
C ARG A 21 -33.38 18.36 -3.67
N GLU A 22 -33.93 19.37 -4.33
CA GLU A 22 -33.63 19.67 -5.74
C GLU A 22 -32.15 20.03 -5.92
N LEU A 23 -31.58 20.93 -5.11
CA LEU A 23 -30.16 21.28 -5.19
C LEU A 23 -29.24 20.07 -4.92
N ASN A 24 -29.57 19.21 -3.97
CA ASN A 24 -28.82 17.98 -3.73
C ASN A 24 -28.94 16.99 -4.89
N GLN A 25 -30.14 16.87 -5.49
CA GLN A 25 -30.36 16.02 -6.66
C GLN A 25 -29.56 16.53 -7.88
N HIS A 26 -29.62 17.83 -8.17
CA HIS A 26 -28.83 18.45 -9.24
C HIS A 26 -27.33 18.26 -9.02
N GLY A 27 -26.86 18.42 -7.78
CA GLY A 27 -25.46 18.17 -7.41
C GLY A 27 -25.02 16.73 -7.66
N ARG A 28 -25.88 15.74 -7.41
CA ARG A 28 -25.63 14.32 -7.74
C ARG A 28 -25.60 14.08 -9.25
N LEU A 29 -26.64 14.51 -9.97
CA LEU A 29 -26.79 14.28 -11.41
C LEU A 29 -25.69 14.95 -12.26
N TYR A 30 -25.16 16.07 -11.78
CA TYR A 30 -24.12 16.84 -12.46
C TYR A 30 -22.91 15.99 -12.89
N HIS A 31 -22.49 15.04 -12.04
CA HIS A 31 -21.33 14.19 -12.29
C HIS A 31 -21.69 12.72 -12.60
N GLN A 32 -22.82 12.20 -12.12
CA GLN A 32 -23.17 10.78 -12.26
C GLN A 32 -23.60 10.35 -13.67
N LEU A 33 -24.16 11.27 -14.48
CA LEU A 33 -24.74 10.93 -15.80
C LEU A 33 -24.08 11.65 -16.97
N GLY A 34 -23.08 12.50 -16.71
CA GLY A 34 -22.53 13.42 -17.72
C GLY A 34 -23.58 14.39 -18.32
N ARG A 35 -24.78 14.45 -17.74
CA ARG A 35 -25.95 15.21 -18.21
C ARG A 35 -26.52 16.02 -17.06
N PRO A 36 -26.01 17.24 -16.81
CA PRO A 36 -26.61 18.12 -15.82
C PRO A 36 -28.05 18.43 -16.25
N SER A 37 -29.01 18.33 -15.32
CA SER A 37 -30.43 18.62 -15.61
C SER A 37 -30.74 20.12 -15.67
N ILE A 38 -29.85 20.95 -15.15
CA ILE A 38 -29.91 22.42 -15.19
C ILE A 38 -28.50 22.98 -15.48
N SER A 39 -28.43 24.21 -15.97
CA SER A 39 -27.15 24.92 -16.19
C SER A 39 -26.47 25.31 -14.87
N ASP A 40 -25.15 25.57 -14.92
CA ASP A 40 -24.39 26.09 -13.77
C ASP A 40 -25.01 27.40 -13.24
N ALA A 41 -25.45 28.29 -14.13
CA ALA A 41 -26.08 29.56 -13.77
C ALA A 41 -27.41 29.38 -13.05
N GLU A 42 -28.21 28.39 -13.44
CA GLU A 42 -29.46 28.05 -12.75
C GLU A 42 -29.20 27.44 -11.37
N TYR A 43 -28.19 26.56 -11.26
CA TYR A 43 -27.78 26.01 -9.96
C TYR A 43 -27.36 27.11 -8.99
N ASP A 44 -26.50 28.03 -9.45
CA ASP A 44 -26.01 29.14 -8.63
C ASP A 44 -27.14 30.11 -8.23
N ARG A 45 -28.14 30.31 -9.10
CA ARG A 45 -29.36 31.07 -8.77
C ARG A 45 -30.18 30.40 -7.67
N LEU A 46 -30.43 29.09 -7.79
CA LEU A 46 -31.16 28.32 -6.77
C LEU A 46 -30.39 28.26 -5.45
N TYR A 47 -29.07 28.14 -5.48
CA TYR A 47 -28.22 28.18 -4.30
C TYR A 47 -28.24 29.55 -3.63
N THR A 48 -28.22 30.64 -4.41
CA THR A 48 -28.37 32.00 -3.87
C THR A 48 -29.72 32.18 -3.18
N LEU A 49 -30.80 31.66 -3.78
CA LEU A 49 -32.14 31.67 -3.17
C LEU A 49 -32.17 30.86 -1.86
N LEU A 50 -31.53 29.69 -1.81
CA LEU A 50 -31.39 28.89 -0.60
C LEU A 50 -30.75 29.70 0.53
N LEU A 51 -29.63 30.38 0.26
CA LEU A 51 -28.94 31.21 1.25
C LEU A 51 -29.83 32.34 1.78
N GLN A 52 -30.62 32.99 0.91
CA GLN A 52 -31.55 34.04 1.33
C GLN A 52 -32.68 33.50 2.22
N VAL A 53 -33.18 32.29 1.96
CA VAL A 53 -34.21 31.65 2.81
C VAL A 53 -33.63 31.29 4.17
N GLU A 54 -32.42 30.74 4.22
CA GLU A 54 -31.77 30.32 5.47
C GLU A 54 -31.33 31.48 6.36
N ASP A 55 -30.89 32.60 5.76
CA ASP A 55 -30.58 33.83 6.51
C ASP A 55 -31.81 34.39 7.23
N ARG A 56 -32.99 34.27 6.60
CA ARG A 56 -34.27 34.71 7.17
C ARG A 56 -34.86 33.76 8.20
N GLN A 57 -34.63 32.46 8.03
CA GLN A 57 -35.15 31.42 8.91
C GLN A 57 -34.02 30.49 9.39
N PRO A 58 -33.10 30.94 10.27
CA PRO A 58 -31.98 30.12 10.72
C PRO A 58 -32.39 28.80 11.41
N GLY A 59 -33.59 28.77 12.00
CA GLY A 59 -34.17 27.57 12.61
C GLY A 59 -34.63 26.50 11.63
N TRP A 60 -34.68 26.80 10.32
CA TRP A 60 -35.08 25.83 9.29
C TRP A 60 -33.90 25.07 8.70
N ILE A 61 -32.66 25.51 8.95
CA ILE A 61 -31.46 24.99 8.27
C ILE A 61 -31.31 23.48 8.48
N ASP A 62 -31.62 22.73 7.42
CA ASP A 62 -31.56 21.27 7.39
C ASP A 62 -30.12 20.76 7.49
N ALA A 63 -29.94 19.57 8.09
CA ALA A 63 -28.61 18.96 8.24
C ALA A 63 -27.96 18.60 6.89
N GLY A 64 -28.77 18.29 5.87
CA GLY A 64 -28.35 18.00 4.51
C GLY A 64 -28.29 19.23 3.59
N SER A 65 -28.46 20.44 4.11
CA SER A 65 -28.46 21.66 3.28
C SER A 65 -27.11 21.90 2.59
N PRO A 66 -27.10 22.23 1.27
CA PRO A 66 -25.89 22.63 0.55
C PRO A 66 -25.12 23.81 1.16
N SER A 67 -25.76 24.68 1.94
CA SER A 67 -25.08 25.80 2.61
C SER A 67 -24.09 25.34 3.70
N ARG A 68 -24.33 24.17 4.32
CA ARG A 68 -23.46 23.58 5.34
C ARG A 68 -22.15 22.99 4.78
N ARG A 69 -21.95 23.05 3.45
CA ARG A 69 -20.73 22.57 2.79
C ARG A 69 -19.53 23.47 3.01
N VAL A 70 -19.74 24.77 3.28
CA VAL A 70 -18.68 25.76 3.43
C VAL A 70 -18.43 26.03 4.93
N GLY A 71 -17.20 25.82 5.40
CA GLY A 71 -16.76 26.11 6.77
C GLY A 71 -15.48 26.95 6.80
N ALA A 72 -15.24 27.69 7.89
CA ALA A 72 -14.09 28.59 8.04
C ALA A 72 -12.73 27.85 8.01
N ALA A 73 -11.77 28.23 7.17
CA ALA A 73 -10.51 27.51 7.00
C ALA A 73 -9.71 27.33 8.31
N PRO A 74 -9.18 26.13 8.63
CA PRO A 74 -8.30 25.97 9.78
C PRO A 74 -6.90 26.46 9.45
N ALA A 75 -6.20 27.03 10.43
CA ALA A 75 -4.78 27.29 10.34
C ALA A 75 -4.00 26.03 10.76
N GLY A 76 -3.10 25.52 9.90
CA GLY A 76 -2.23 24.37 10.22
C GLY A 76 -2.13 23.30 9.14
N GLU A 77 -1.46 22.20 9.47
CA GLU A 77 -1.38 20.96 8.66
C GLU A 77 -2.64 20.11 8.84
N LEU A 78 -2.90 19.16 7.93
CA LEU A 78 -4.04 18.25 8.03
C LEU A 78 -3.79 17.22 9.14
N PRO A 79 -4.74 17.01 10.07
CA PRO A 79 -4.61 15.99 11.11
C PRO A 79 -4.48 14.57 10.53
N GLU A 80 -3.76 13.71 11.25
CA GLU A 80 -3.71 12.26 10.94
C GLU A 80 -4.97 11.55 11.47
N VAL A 81 -5.49 10.60 10.69
CA VAL A 81 -6.63 9.74 11.02
C VAL A 81 -6.19 8.28 10.94
N ILE A 82 -6.47 7.51 12.00
CA ILE A 82 -6.26 6.06 12.01
C ILE A 82 -7.53 5.38 11.47
N HIS A 83 -7.37 4.53 10.46
CA HIS A 83 -8.48 3.80 9.85
C HIS A 83 -8.93 2.64 10.76
N ALA A 84 -10.24 2.45 10.90
CA ALA A 84 -10.81 1.38 11.74
C ALA A 84 -10.45 -0.04 11.25
N ARG A 85 -10.29 -0.21 9.93
CA ARG A 85 -9.74 -1.43 9.32
C ARG A 85 -8.72 -1.02 8.27
N GLN A 86 -7.68 -1.84 8.11
CA GLN A 86 -6.65 -1.64 7.09
C GLN A 86 -7.27 -1.53 5.69
N GLN A 87 -6.78 -0.56 4.92
CA GLN A 87 -7.14 -0.37 3.52
C GLN A 87 -6.08 -1.04 2.65
N TYR A 88 -6.43 -2.17 2.07
CA TYR A 88 -5.53 -2.94 1.22
C TYR A 88 -5.39 -2.32 -0.18
N SER A 89 -4.31 -2.69 -0.87
CA SER A 89 -4.21 -2.45 -2.32
C SER A 89 -4.82 -3.65 -3.05
N LEU A 90 -5.02 -3.54 -4.36
CA LEU A 90 -5.41 -4.67 -5.20
C LEU A 90 -4.18 -5.25 -5.90
N ASP A 91 -4.15 -6.58 -6.03
CA ASP A 91 -3.21 -7.22 -6.96
C ASP A 91 -3.61 -6.88 -8.39
N ASN A 92 -2.60 -6.65 -9.25
CA ASN A 92 -2.82 -6.23 -10.63
C ASN A 92 -2.58 -7.40 -11.58
N SER A 93 -3.41 -7.50 -12.61
CA SER A 93 -3.20 -8.35 -13.78
C SER A 93 -3.13 -7.49 -15.04
N TYR A 94 -2.34 -7.93 -16.02
CA TYR A 94 -2.20 -7.28 -17.33
C TYR A 94 -2.48 -8.25 -18.49
N SER A 95 -2.80 -9.51 -18.19
CA SER A 95 -2.97 -10.58 -19.18
C SER A 95 -4.19 -11.42 -18.84
N LEU A 96 -4.83 -11.97 -19.87
CA LEU A 96 -5.95 -12.89 -19.68
C LEU A 96 -5.50 -14.21 -19.05
N ASP A 97 -4.23 -14.58 -19.17
CA ASP A 97 -3.68 -15.79 -18.55
C ASP A 97 -3.52 -15.60 -17.04
N ASP A 98 -2.98 -14.47 -16.58
CA ASP A 98 -2.89 -14.11 -15.15
C ASP A 98 -4.28 -14.08 -14.51
N LEU A 99 -5.28 -13.59 -15.27
CA LEU A 99 -6.67 -13.56 -14.84
C LEU A 99 -7.23 -14.98 -14.69
N ARG A 100 -6.96 -15.87 -15.65
CA ARG A 100 -7.40 -17.27 -15.59
C ARG A 100 -6.79 -17.99 -14.39
N GLU A 101 -5.50 -17.78 -14.13
CA GLU A 101 -4.81 -18.33 -12.96
C GLU A 101 -5.39 -17.81 -11.64
N PHE A 102 -5.73 -16.53 -11.58
CA PHE A 102 -6.37 -15.94 -10.40
C PHE A 102 -7.76 -16.55 -10.13
N LEU A 103 -8.58 -16.70 -11.16
CA LEU A 103 -9.89 -17.34 -11.07
C LEU A 103 -9.77 -18.80 -10.60
N ALA A 104 -8.83 -19.56 -11.16
CA ALA A 104 -8.57 -20.94 -10.77
C ALA A 104 -8.12 -21.05 -9.30
N ARG A 105 -7.15 -20.23 -8.88
CA ARG A 105 -6.69 -20.18 -7.47
C ARG A 105 -7.80 -19.77 -6.50
N THR A 106 -8.72 -18.91 -6.93
CA THR A 106 -9.86 -18.49 -6.11
C THR A 106 -10.84 -19.66 -5.91
N ALA A 107 -11.11 -20.43 -6.97
CA ALA A 107 -11.95 -21.62 -6.91
C ALA A 107 -11.32 -22.70 -6.01
N GLU A 108 -10.02 -22.96 -6.18
CA GLU A 108 -9.25 -23.89 -5.35
C GLU A 108 -9.29 -23.50 -3.87
N GLY A 109 -9.05 -22.22 -3.55
CA GLY A 109 -9.12 -21.71 -2.17
C GLY A 109 -10.51 -21.81 -1.53
N LEU A 110 -11.56 -22.00 -2.33
CA LEU A 110 -12.93 -22.24 -1.86
C LEU A 110 -13.35 -23.72 -1.88
N GLY A 111 -12.49 -24.61 -2.37
CA GLY A 111 -12.79 -26.03 -2.55
C GLY A 111 -13.80 -26.30 -3.66
N LEU A 112 -13.79 -25.51 -4.73
CA LEU A 112 -14.69 -25.64 -5.87
C LEU A 112 -13.97 -26.28 -7.08
N ASP A 113 -14.67 -27.16 -7.79
CA ASP A 113 -14.10 -27.92 -8.91
C ASP A 113 -13.85 -27.07 -10.17
N SER A 114 -14.56 -25.94 -10.32
CA SER A 114 -14.40 -25.04 -11.46
C SER A 114 -14.61 -23.58 -11.08
N ALA A 115 -13.78 -22.71 -11.66
CA ALA A 115 -13.91 -21.26 -11.58
C ALA A 115 -15.18 -20.73 -12.28
N ASP A 116 -15.83 -21.51 -13.14
CA ASP A 116 -17.07 -21.11 -13.84
C ASP A 116 -18.30 -21.09 -12.92
N SER A 117 -18.15 -21.68 -11.73
CA SER A 117 -19.14 -21.59 -10.65
C SER A 117 -19.07 -20.27 -9.88
N LEU A 118 -18.00 -19.48 -10.06
CA LEU A 118 -17.81 -18.22 -9.36
C LEU A 118 -18.54 -17.07 -10.06
N GLU A 119 -19.21 -16.25 -9.24
CA GLU A 119 -19.77 -14.98 -9.66
C GLU A 119 -18.86 -13.83 -9.24
N TRP A 120 -18.63 -12.90 -10.16
CA TRP A 120 -17.76 -11.75 -9.98
C TRP A 120 -18.57 -10.48 -10.21
N TYR A 121 -18.53 -9.56 -9.26
CA TYR A 121 -18.97 -8.19 -9.50
C TYR A 121 -17.81 -7.42 -10.14
N CYS A 122 -17.95 -7.14 -11.43
CA CYS A 122 -16.99 -6.39 -12.22
C CYS A 122 -17.41 -4.91 -12.28
N GLU A 123 -16.49 -4.03 -11.95
CA GLU A 123 -16.70 -2.58 -11.95
C GLU A 123 -15.49 -1.87 -12.57
N LEU A 124 -15.71 -0.71 -13.20
CA LEU A 124 -14.63 0.07 -13.79
C LEU A 124 -13.68 0.60 -12.71
N LYS A 125 -12.38 0.46 -12.95
CA LYS A 125 -11.35 0.99 -12.06
C LYS A 125 -11.18 2.48 -12.32
N LEU A 126 -11.82 3.30 -11.50
CA LEU A 126 -11.77 4.74 -11.59
C LEU A 126 -10.36 5.27 -11.26
N ASP A 127 -9.89 6.22 -12.05
CA ASP A 127 -8.62 6.90 -11.79
C ASP A 127 -8.82 8.17 -10.96
N GLY A 128 -8.68 8.03 -9.64
CA GLY A 128 -8.77 9.16 -8.72
C GLY A 128 -7.92 9.01 -7.46
N ALA A 129 -8.36 9.68 -6.40
CA ALA A 129 -7.79 9.59 -5.08
C ALA A 129 -8.73 8.79 -4.17
N SER A 130 -8.23 7.72 -3.58
CA SER A 130 -9.00 6.89 -2.65
C SER A 130 -9.34 7.66 -1.37
N VAL A 131 -10.61 7.59 -0.98
CA VAL A 131 -11.20 8.29 0.16
C VAL A 131 -12.03 7.34 1.02
N SER A 132 -12.07 7.62 2.32
CA SER A 132 -12.91 6.93 3.29
C SER A 132 -13.79 7.95 4.01
N LEU A 133 -15.08 7.65 4.11
CA LEU A 133 -16.12 8.56 4.59
C LEU A 133 -16.91 7.89 5.71
N VAL A 134 -16.87 8.48 6.90
CA VAL A 134 -17.63 8.02 8.06
C VAL A 134 -18.91 8.83 8.18
N TYR A 135 -20.02 8.12 8.29
CA TYR A 135 -21.32 8.65 8.66
C TYR A 135 -21.74 8.10 10.02
N GLU A 136 -22.25 8.97 10.88
CA GLU A 136 -22.83 8.60 12.18
C GLU A 136 -24.26 9.15 12.24
N GLN A 137 -25.22 8.30 12.59
CA GLN A 137 -26.65 8.60 12.58
C GLN A 137 -27.09 9.19 11.22
N GLY A 138 -26.53 8.64 10.14
CA GLY A 138 -26.72 9.10 8.77
C GLY A 138 -26.03 10.42 8.40
N ARG A 139 -25.30 11.10 9.30
CA ARG A 139 -24.64 12.39 9.03
C ARG A 139 -23.17 12.21 8.69
N PHE A 140 -22.68 12.95 7.69
CA PHE A 140 -21.27 12.93 7.33
C PHE A 140 -20.39 13.63 8.37
N VAL A 141 -19.59 12.85 9.11
CA VAL A 141 -18.78 13.33 10.23
C VAL A 141 -17.29 13.45 9.93
N LEU A 142 -16.73 12.50 9.17
CA LEU A 142 -15.28 12.42 8.94
C LEU A 142 -14.96 11.88 7.55
N GLY A 143 -14.02 12.51 6.86
CA GLY A 143 -13.45 12.01 5.62
C GLY A 143 -11.93 11.97 5.69
N ALA A 144 -11.32 10.91 5.18
CA ALA A 144 -9.87 10.72 5.23
C ALA A 144 -9.30 10.18 3.90
N THR A 145 -8.05 10.52 3.61
CA THR A 145 -7.27 9.87 2.54
C THR A 145 -6.88 8.45 2.95
N ARG A 146 -6.52 7.61 1.98
CA ARG A 146 -5.97 6.27 2.29
C ARG A 146 -4.64 6.31 3.07
N GLY A 147 -3.75 7.25 2.72
CA GLY A 147 -2.38 7.31 3.22
C GLY A 147 -1.61 6.00 3.00
N ASP A 148 -1.09 5.41 4.08
CA ASP A 148 -0.37 4.11 4.04
C ASP A 148 -1.29 2.88 4.15
N GLY A 149 -2.59 3.11 4.30
CA GLY A 149 -3.62 2.09 4.47
C GLY A 149 -4.02 1.84 5.92
N GLN A 150 -3.22 2.26 6.90
CA GLN A 150 -3.59 2.28 8.33
C GLN A 150 -3.81 3.71 8.82
N ARG A 151 -3.05 4.66 8.31
CA ARG A 151 -3.09 6.09 8.65
C ARG A 151 -3.31 6.91 7.40
N GLY A 152 -4.22 7.86 7.48
CA GLY A 152 -4.58 8.81 6.43
C GLY A 152 -4.58 10.25 6.94
N GLU A 153 -4.83 11.19 6.03
CA GLU A 153 -4.99 12.61 6.34
C GLU A 153 -6.48 12.96 6.37
N GLU A 154 -6.90 13.74 7.37
CA GLU A 154 -8.26 14.28 7.48
C GLU A 154 -8.53 15.29 6.36
N ILE A 155 -9.55 15.04 5.55
CA ILE A 155 -9.95 15.84 4.37
C ILE A 155 -11.48 16.08 4.30
N THR A 156 -12.17 15.99 5.43
CA THR A 156 -13.64 16.15 5.56
C THR A 156 -14.11 17.45 4.93
N ARG A 157 -13.36 18.55 5.11
CA ARG A 157 -13.71 19.86 4.57
C ARG A 157 -13.74 19.88 3.05
N ALA A 158 -12.70 19.34 2.40
CA ALA A 158 -12.67 19.28 0.95
C ALA A 158 -13.76 18.36 0.41
N LEU A 159 -14.01 17.23 1.08
CA LEU A 159 -15.07 16.29 0.73
C LEU A 159 -16.48 16.90 0.88
N ARG A 160 -16.73 17.70 1.93
CA ARG A 160 -18.02 18.42 2.10
C ARG A 160 -18.36 19.32 0.91
N ILE A 161 -17.35 19.89 0.24
CA ILE A 161 -17.54 20.79 -0.90
C ILE A 161 -17.98 20.02 -2.17
N ILE A 162 -17.72 18.71 -2.25
CA ILE A 162 -18.09 17.88 -3.40
C ILE A 162 -19.61 17.79 -3.53
N ARG A 163 -20.16 18.39 -4.59
CA ARG A 163 -21.62 18.50 -4.81
C ARG A 163 -22.34 17.15 -4.82
N SER A 164 -21.69 16.11 -5.35
CA SER A 164 -22.27 14.76 -5.44
C SER A 164 -22.27 13.99 -4.11
N LEU A 165 -21.51 14.43 -3.10
CA LEU A 165 -21.44 13.76 -1.80
C LEU A 165 -22.65 14.15 -0.94
N PRO A 166 -23.50 13.21 -0.51
CA PRO A 166 -24.58 13.51 0.44
C PRO A 166 -24.01 13.85 1.82
N LEU A 167 -24.47 14.93 2.46
CA LEU A 167 -24.12 15.24 3.85
C LEU A 167 -24.99 14.49 4.86
N GLN A 168 -26.15 14.03 4.41
CA GLN A 168 -27.13 13.24 5.16
C GLN A 168 -27.57 12.06 4.28
N LEU A 169 -27.48 10.85 4.81
CA LEU A 169 -27.95 9.62 4.18
C LEU A 169 -29.47 9.53 4.26
N ALA A 170 -30.07 8.76 3.35
CA ALA A 170 -31.48 8.41 3.41
C ALA A 170 -31.82 7.57 4.66
N ASP A 171 -33.12 7.47 4.97
CA ASP A 171 -33.62 6.70 6.11
C ASP A 171 -33.21 5.22 6.04
N GLY A 172 -33.02 4.61 7.22
CA GLY A 172 -32.53 3.24 7.35
C GLY A 172 -31.00 3.10 7.29
N ALA A 173 -30.26 4.21 7.27
CA ALA A 173 -28.81 4.18 7.48
C ALA A 173 -28.45 3.53 8.83
N PRO A 174 -27.39 2.71 8.90
CA PRO A 174 -26.86 2.21 10.17
C PRO A 174 -26.46 3.34 11.12
N GLU A 175 -26.35 3.03 12.40
CA GLU A 175 -25.86 4.01 13.40
C GLU A 175 -24.49 4.57 13.02
N ARG A 176 -23.61 3.72 12.49
CA ARG A 176 -22.33 4.12 11.93
C ARG A 176 -22.03 3.32 10.67
N ILE A 177 -21.57 4.00 9.62
CA ILE A 177 -21.11 3.38 8.39
C ILE A 177 -19.91 4.15 7.83
N THR A 178 -18.88 3.40 7.47
CA THR A 178 -17.66 3.89 6.85
C THR A 178 -17.63 3.38 5.42
N VAL A 179 -17.83 4.30 4.48
CA VAL A 179 -17.91 4.01 3.05
C VAL A 179 -16.58 4.35 2.38
N ARG A 180 -16.13 3.51 1.45
CA ARG A 180 -14.91 3.70 0.68
C ARG A 180 -15.24 4.05 -0.77
N GLY A 181 -14.40 4.86 -1.37
CA GLY A 181 -14.61 5.35 -2.72
C GLY A 181 -13.39 6.04 -3.33
N GLU A 182 -13.61 6.60 -4.50
CA GLU A 182 -12.63 7.36 -5.26
C GLU A 182 -13.16 8.77 -5.53
N ALA A 183 -12.35 9.79 -5.22
CA ALA A 183 -12.60 11.18 -5.57
C ALA A 183 -11.76 11.57 -6.79
N LEU A 184 -12.36 12.17 -7.81
CA LEU A 184 -11.73 12.44 -9.11
C LEU A 184 -12.23 13.75 -9.73
N ILE A 185 -11.61 14.15 -10.84
CA ILE A 185 -12.08 15.30 -11.65
C ILE A 185 -12.57 14.74 -13.00
N PRO A 186 -13.83 14.96 -13.39
CA PRO A 186 -14.31 14.57 -14.72
C PRO A 186 -13.52 15.22 -15.85
N GLN A 187 -13.40 14.53 -16.99
CA GLN A 187 -12.58 14.98 -18.12
C GLN A 187 -12.96 16.38 -18.63
N ARG A 188 -14.27 16.66 -18.74
CA ARG A 188 -14.79 17.97 -19.16
C ARG A 188 -14.32 19.09 -18.21
N ASP A 189 -14.46 18.86 -16.91
CA ASP A 189 -14.10 19.85 -15.90
C ASP A 189 -12.57 20.01 -15.81
N PHE A 190 -11.81 18.94 -16.03
CA PHE A 190 -10.34 19.01 -16.13
C PHE A 190 -9.86 19.77 -17.37
N ALA A 191 -10.53 19.62 -18.51
CA ALA A 191 -10.23 20.38 -19.72
C ALA A 191 -10.45 21.89 -19.49
N ALA A 192 -11.60 22.26 -18.93
CA ALA A 192 -11.91 23.65 -18.57
C ALA A 192 -10.90 24.25 -17.57
N LEU A 193 -10.46 23.46 -16.57
CA LEU A 193 -9.41 23.88 -15.64
C LEU A 193 -8.06 24.17 -16.33
N LYS A 194 -7.68 23.34 -17.31
CA LYS A 194 -6.44 23.57 -18.08
C LYS A 194 -6.55 24.82 -18.95
N GLU A 195 -7.69 25.03 -19.61
CA GLU A 195 -7.93 26.22 -20.44
C GLU A 195 -7.88 27.50 -19.60
N ALA A 196 -8.57 27.53 -18.45
CA ALA A 196 -8.54 28.68 -17.54
C ALA A 196 -7.11 29.02 -17.07
N ARG A 197 -6.28 27.99 -16.79
CA ARG A 197 -4.88 28.20 -16.40
C ARG A 197 -3.99 28.65 -17.55
N ALA A 198 -4.21 28.11 -18.74
CA ALA A 198 -3.50 28.54 -19.94
C ALA A 198 -3.77 30.02 -20.22
N ALA A 199 -5.05 30.43 -20.16
CA ALA A 199 -5.45 31.83 -20.33
C ALA A 199 -4.84 32.77 -19.26
N ALA A 200 -4.66 32.28 -18.05
CA ALA A 200 -4.00 33.01 -16.95
C ALA A 200 -2.47 32.94 -16.97
N GLY A 201 -1.84 32.27 -17.95
CA GLY A 201 -0.38 32.10 -18.02
C GLY A 201 0.22 31.22 -16.91
N LEU A 202 -0.58 30.37 -16.27
CA LEU A 202 -0.16 29.51 -15.17
C LEU A 202 0.24 28.10 -15.66
N PRO A 203 1.15 27.40 -14.96
CA PRO A 203 1.51 26.03 -15.30
C PRO A 203 0.29 25.09 -15.35
N LEU A 204 0.17 24.29 -16.40
CA LEU A 204 -0.94 23.36 -16.57
C LEU A 204 -0.86 22.20 -15.57
N PHE A 205 -2.03 21.66 -15.21
CA PHE A 205 -2.09 20.43 -14.44
C PHE A 205 -1.69 19.21 -15.27
N ALA A 206 -0.99 18.26 -14.65
CA ALA A 206 -0.43 17.09 -15.35
C ALA A 206 -1.51 16.07 -15.73
N ASN A 207 -2.33 15.63 -14.75
CA ASN A 207 -3.41 14.66 -14.99
C ASN A 207 -4.56 14.87 -13.98
N PRO A 208 -5.76 14.31 -14.26
CA PRO A 208 -6.92 14.42 -13.36
C PRO A 208 -6.65 13.87 -11.96
N ARG A 209 -6.02 12.68 -11.84
CA ARG A 209 -5.72 12.00 -10.57
C ARG A 209 -4.92 12.84 -9.58
N ASN A 210 -3.75 13.33 -10.00
CA ASN A 210 -2.85 14.12 -9.17
C ASN A 210 -3.49 15.46 -8.81
N THR A 211 -4.26 16.01 -9.76
CA THR A 211 -5.02 17.24 -9.50
C THR A 211 -6.08 17.00 -8.46
N ALA A 212 -6.86 15.91 -8.55
CA ALA A 212 -7.86 15.54 -7.55
C ALA A 212 -7.24 15.35 -6.16
N SER A 213 -6.17 14.56 -6.07
CA SER A 213 -5.46 14.30 -4.82
C SER A 213 -4.92 15.59 -4.19
N GLY A 214 -4.29 16.47 -4.98
CA GLY A 214 -3.81 17.77 -4.49
C GLY A 214 -4.96 18.69 -4.07
N SER A 215 -6.08 18.64 -4.79
CA SER A 215 -7.26 19.48 -4.52
C SER A 215 -7.92 19.15 -3.18
N LEU A 216 -7.95 17.86 -2.79
CA LEU A 216 -8.48 17.42 -1.50
C LEU A 216 -7.67 17.95 -0.31
N LYS A 217 -6.44 18.41 -0.53
CA LYS A 217 -5.53 18.92 0.50
C LYS A 217 -5.46 20.45 0.55
N LEU A 218 -6.22 21.14 -0.31
CA LEU A 218 -6.25 22.60 -0.32
C LEU A 218 -6.98 23.15 0.90
N LYS A 219 -6.46 24.25 1.44
CA LYS A 219 -7.05 24.92 2.62
C LYS A 219 -8.19 25.87 2.24
N ASP A 220 -8.12 26.49 1.07
CA ASP A 220 -9.13 27.43 0.61
C ASP A 220 -10.32 26.67 -0.01
N PRO A 221 -11.53 26.75 0.60
CA PRO A 221 -12.71 26.10 0.06
C PRO A 221 -13.11 26.63 -1.32
N LYS A 222 -12.78 27.88 -1.66
CA LYS A 222 -13.04 28.45 -2.99
C LYS A 222 -12.21 27.75 -4.06
N GLU A 223 -10.93 27.52 -3.78
CA GLU A 223 -10.06 26.78 -4.68
C GLU A 223 -10.57 25.35 -4.88
N VAL A 224 -10.94 24.64 -3.80
CA VAL A 224 -11.50 23.28 -3.88
C VAL A 224 -12.76 23.25 -4.75
N SER A 225 -13.68 24.19 -4.52
CA SER A 225 -14.94 24.28 -5.27
C SER A 225 -14.70 24.50 -6.77
N GLN A 226 -13.73 25.34 -7.14
CA GLN A 226 -13.34 25.57 -8.53
C GLN A 226 -12.83 24.30 -9.21
N ARG A 227 -12.33 23.30 -8.47
CA ARG A 227 -11.83 22.04 -9.04
C ARG A 227 -12.92 21.09 -9.51
N ARG A 228 -14.17 21.33 -9.10
CA ARG A 228 -15.36 20.54 -9.51
C ARG A 228 -15.14 19.03 -9.35
N LEU A 229 -14.62 18.65 -8.17
CA LEU A 229 -14.41 17.25 -7.81
C LEU A 229 -15.73 16.48 -7.82
N ALA A 230 -15.66 15.21 -8.19
CA ALA A 230 -16.71 14.20 -8.05
C ALA A 230 -16.23 13.09 -7.11
N VAL A 231 -17.16 12.33 -6.54
CA VAL A 231 -16.86 11.15 -5.72
C VAL A 231 -17.78 10.00 -6.10
N PHE A 232 -17.22 8.79 -6.16
CA PHE A 232 -17.96 7.54 -6.40
C PHE A 232 -17.55 6.49 -5.38
N LEU A 233 -18.54 5.81 -4.80
CA LEU A 233 -18.39 4.92 -3.66
C LEU A 233 -18.65 3.47 -4.08
N TYR A 234 -17.84 2.54 -3.57
CA TYR A 234 -17.78 1.17 -4.09
C TYR A 234 -17.67 0.07 -3.02
N ASP A 235 -17.51 0.42 -1.74
CA ASP A 235 -17.34 -0.56 -0.66
C ASP A 235 -17.65 0.03 0.73
N VAL A 236 -17.79 -0.83 1.73
CA VAL A 236 -18.03 -0.47 3.15
C VAL A 236 -17.06 -1.21 4.07
N VAL A 237 -16.81 -0.67 5.26
CA VAL A 237 -15.93 -1.31 6.26
C VAL A 237 -16.70 -2.21 7.20
N GLU A 238 -17.90 -1.79 7.60
CA GLU A 238 -18.79 -2.48 8.53
C GLU A 238 -19.59 -3.56 7.79
N GLU A 239 -19.86 -4.67 8.48
CA GLU A 239 -20.79 -5.69 8.01
C GLU A 239 -22.21 -5.14 8.12
N LEU A 240 -22.88 -5.01 6.98
CA LEU A 240 -24.28 -4.60 6.93
C LEU A 240 -25.16 -5.85 6.96
N SER A 241 -26.03 -5.94 7.96
CA SER A 241 -26.95 -7.05 8.14
C SER A 241 -27.84 -7.25 6.91
N GLY A 242 -28.00 -8.51 6.48
CA GLY A 242 -28.91 -8.88 5.39
C GLY A 242 -28.33 -8.68 3.98
N LEU A 243 -27.03 -8.42 3.84
CA LEU A 243 -26.35 -8.42 2.56
C LEU A 243 -25.54 -9.71 2.37
N ASP A 244 -25.75 -10.37 1.23
CA ASP A 244 -25.06 -11.62 0.85
C ASP A 244 -24.03 -11.43 -0.28
N SER A 245 -24.10 -10.30 -1.00
CA SER A 245 -23.39 -10.06 -2.24
C SER A 245 -22.95 -8.61 -2.44
N GLN A 246 -21.91 -8.42 -3.26
CA GLN A 246 -21.44 -7.10 -3.70
C GLN A 246 -22.51 -6.35 -4.46
N SER A 247 -23.25 -7.04 -5.33
CA SER A 247 -24.37 -6.44 -6.04
C SER A 247 -25.42 -5.87 -5.08
N ALA A 248 -25.75 -6.61 -4.01
CA ALA A 248 -26.67 -6.13 -2.98
C ALA A 248 -26.09 -4.96 -2.18
N LEU A 249 -24.78 -5.00 -1.89
CA LEU A 249 -24.08 -3.87 -1.26
C LEU A 249 -24.14 -2.60 -2.11
N ILE A 250 -23.84 -2.71 -3.40
CA ILE A 250 -23.88 -1.57 -4.31
C ILE A 250 -25.30 -0.99 -4.42
N ALA A 251 -26.32 -1.86 -4.54
CA ALA A 251 -27.71 -1.42 -4.50
C ALA A 251 -28.04 -0.71 -3.17
N ARG A 252 -27.55 -1.24 -2.04
CA ARG A 252 -27.75 -0.62 -0.73
C ARG A 252 -27.10 0.76 -0.62
N LEU A 253 -25.91 0.96 -1.18
CA LEU A 253 -25.27 2.28 -1.25
C LEU A 253 -26.15 3.27 -2.04
N GLN A 254 -26.70 2.83 -3.18
CA GLN A 254 -27.61 3.66 -3.98
C GLN A 254 -28.88 4.03 -3.21
N ASP A 255 -29.49 3.09 -2.50
CA ASP A 255 -30.68 3.34 -1.65
C ASP A 255 -30.40 4.37 -0.55
N LEU A 256 -29.18 4.37 0.01
CA LEU A 256 -28.74 5.35 1.00
C LEU A 256 -28.46 6.74 0.38
N GLY A 257 -28.58 6.88 -0.95
CA GLY A 257 -28.35 8.11 -1.69
C GLY A 257 -26.87 8.41 -1.98
N LEU A 258 -26.01 7.40 -1.85
CA LEU A 258 -24.58 7.51 -2.09
C LEU A 258 -24.26 7.39 -3.59
N PRO A 259 -23.32 8.20 -4.11
CA PRO A 259 -23.00 8.17 -5.53
C PRO A 259 -22.18 6.93 -5.85
N VAL A 260 -22.76 5.99 -6.60
CA VAL A 260 -22.06 4.84 -7.17
C VAL A 260 -21.83 5.09 -8.66
N PHE A 261 -20.69 4.68 -9.19
CA PHE A 261 -20.42 4.77 -10.63
C PHE A 261 -21.31 3.76 -11.39
N PRO A 262 -22.00 4.18 -12.46
CA PRO A 262 -22.78 3.26 -13.28
C PRO A 262 -21.88 2.21 -13.94
N HIS A 263 -22.47 1.15 -14.49
CA HIS A 263 -21.80 0.09 -15.28
C HIS A 263 -21.16 -1.09 -14.51
N GLY A 264 -21.32 -1.17 -13.20
CA GLY A 264 -21.03 -2.41 -12.46
C GLY A 264 -21.94 -3.56 -12.92
N ARG A 265 -21.38 -4.76 -13.10
CA ARG A 265 -22.12 -5.95 -13.59
C ARG A 265 -21.67 -7.22 -12.87
N VAL A 266 -22.60 -8.11 -12.57
CA VAL A 266 -22.29 -9.49 -12.18
C VAL A 266 -21.95 -10.31 -13.43
N CYS A 267 -20.77 -10.92 -13.43
CA CYS A 267 -20.21 -11.77 -14.48
C CYS A 267 -19.95 -13.17 -13.91
N ARG A 268 -20.30 -14.23 -14.64
CA ARG A 268 -20.10 -15.61 -14.20
C ARG A 268 -18.95 -16.26 -14.96
N GLY A 269 -17.98 -16.79 -14.23
CA GLY A 269 -16.84 -17.49 -14.82
C GLY A 269 -15.94 -16.63 -15.71
N PHE A 270 -15.06 -17.29 -16.45
CA PHE A 270 -14.02 -16.62 -17.22
C PHE A 270 -14.55 -15.93 -18.49
N GLU A 271 -15.52 -16.53 -19.19
CA GLU A 271 -16.04 -15.96 -20.44
C GLU A 271 -16.78 -14.64 -20.23
N ASP A 272 -17.70 -14.56 -19.25
CA ASP A 272 -18.47 -13.33 -18.99
C ASP A 272 -17.57 -12.18 -18.56
N VAL A 273 -16.57 -12.49 -17.73
CA VAL A 273 -15.56 -11.53 -17.29
C VAL A 273 -14.78 -11.01 -18.50
N THR A 274 -14.33 -11.91 -19.37
CA THR A 274 -13.56 -11.53 -20.57
C THR A 274 -14.40 -10.67 -21.52
N ALA A 275 -15.68 -11.00 -21.70
CA ALA A 275 -16.60 -10.19 -22.50
C ALA A 275 -16.78 -8.77 -21.92
N TYR A 276 -16.89 -8.66 -20.59
CA TYR A 276 -16.94 -7.36 -19.91
C TYR A 276 -15.65 -6.54 -20.12
N LEU A 277 -14.48 -7.19 -19.99
CA LEU A 277 -13.18 -6.56 -20.23
C LEU A 277 -13.05 -6.06 -21.68
N GLN A 278 -13.40 -6.87 -22.67
CA GLN A 278 -13.30 -6.51 -24.09
C GLN A 278 -14.19 -5.31 -24.43
N HIS A 279 -15.42 -5.27 -23.92
CA HIS A 279 -16.32 -4.14 -24.13
C HIS A 279 -15.73 -2.84 -23.56
N TRP A 280 -15.32 -2.87 -22.28
CA TRP A 280 -14.79 -1.68 -21.61
C TRP A 280 -13.37 -1.33 -22.04
N GLN A 281 -12.66 -2.22 -22.71
CA GLN A 281 -11.38 -1.88 -23.32
C GLN A 281 -11.52 -0.78 -24.38
N GLN A 282 -12.67 -0.71 -25.06
CA GLN A 282 -12.95 0.28 -26.10
C GLN A 282 -13.89 1.38 -25.58
N ALA A 283 -15.02 1.00 -24.97
CA ALA A 283 -16.07 1.93 -24.56
C ALA A 283 -15.62 2.93 -23.47
N ARG A 284 -14.54 2.63 -22.72
CA ARG A 284 -14.05 3.52 -21.67
C ARG A 284 -13.64 4.91 -22.16
N HIS A 285 -13.28 5.05 -23.44
CA HIS A 285 -12.87 6.33 -24.02
C HIS A 285 -14.02 7.33 -24.20
N GLU A 286 -15.27 6.85 -24.09
CA GLU A 286 -16.48 7.68 -24.18
C GLU A 286 -16.98 8.13 -22.80
N LEU A 287 -16.36 7.63 -21.72
CA LEU A 287 -16.76 7.96 -20.36
C LEU A 287 -16.35 9.38 -19.97
N PRO A 288 -17.14 10.06 -19.11
CA PRO A 288 -16.81 11.39 -18.63
C PRO A 288 -15.64 11.40 -17.62
N VAL A 289 -15.07 10.24 -17.27
CA VAL A 289 -14.03 10.05 -16.27
C VAL A 289 -12.95 9.11 -16.80
N GLU A 290 -11.72 9.28 -16.34
CA GLU A 290 -10.62 8.36 -16.66
C GLU A 290 -10.78 7.03 -15.91
N THR A 291 -10.50 5.94 -16.61
CA THR A 291 -10.47 4.58 -16.05
C THR A 291 -9.26 3.82 -16.59
N ASP A 292 -8.54 3.11 -15.72
CA ASP A 292 -7.31 2.39 -16.07
C ASP A 292 -7.47 0.86 -16.13
N GLY A 293 -8.68 0.37 -15.93
CA GLY A 293 -8.95 -1.07 -15.87
C GLY A 293 -10.34 -1.41 -15.35
N VAL A 294 -10.47 -2.65 -14.89
CA VAL A 294 -11.65 -3.21 -14.23
C VAL A 294 -11.21 -3.85 -12.92
N VAL A 295 -11.97 -3.61 -11.86
CA VAL A 295 -11.84 -4.34 -10.60
C VAL A 295 -12.85 -5.48 -10.61
N LEU A 296 -12.34 -6.69 -10.39
CA LEU A 296 -13.15 -7.88 -10.19
C LEU A 296 -13.19 -8.16 -8.70
N LYS A 297 -14.39 -8.27 -8.14
CA LYS A 297 -14.59 -8.68 -6.74
C LYS A 297 -15.47 -9.91 -6.74
N LEU A 298 -15.11 -10.93 -5.97
CA LEU A 298 -15.98 -12.08 -5.79
C LEU A 298 -17.35 -11.62 -5.28
N ASN A 299 -18.43 -11.98 -5.96
CA ASN A 299 -19.73 -11.37 -5.71
C ASN A 299 -20.24 -11.72 -4.31
N ARG A 300 -20.15 -12.98 -3.90
CA ARG A 300 -20.61 -13.45 -2.59
C ARG A 300 -19.68 -13.02 -1.45
N LEU A 301 -20.25 -12.42 -0.40
CA LEU A 301 -19.49 -11.87 0.72
C LEU A 301 -18.93 -12.96 1.65
N ASP A 302 -19.69 -14.03 1.91
CA ASP A 302 -19.26 -15.16 2.74
C ASP A 302 -18.02 -15.88 2.16
N GLN A 303 -17.92 -15.94 0.83
CA GLN A 303 -16.75 -16.51 0.17
C GLN A 303 -15.50 -15.62 0.34
N ARG A 304 -15.65 -14.30 0.47
CA ARG A 304 -14.53 -13.38 0.71
C ARG A 304 -13.91 -13.59 2.08
N GLU A 305 -14.75 -13.78 3.09
CA GLU A 305 -14.32 -14.03 4.47
C GLU A 305 -13.50 -15.31 4.56
N ARG A 306 -13.96 -16.38 3.89
CA ARG A 306 -13.24 -17.66 3.81
C ARG A 306 -11.87 -17.55 3.14
N LEU A 307 -11.75 -16.73 2.10
CA LEU A 307 -10.49 -16.53 1.37
C LEU A 307 -9.51 -15.59 2.09
N GLY A 308 -10.03 -14.56 2.76
CA GLY A 308 -9.23 -13.58 3.49
C GLY A 308 -8.27 -12.76 2.62
N TYR A 309 -7.10 -12.47 3.17
CA TYR A 309 -6.15 -11.49 2.64
C TYR A 309 -4.73 -12.05 2.58
N THR A 310 -3.92 -11.51 1.68
CA THR A 310 -2.45 -11.58 1.78
C THR A 310 -1.96 -10.41 2.64
N ARG A 311 -0.63 -10.27 2.79
CA ARG A 311 -0.03 -9.12 3.49
C ARG A 311 -0.40 -7.76 2.87
N ARG A 312 -0.78 -7.72 1.59
CA ARG A 312 -0.94 -6.46 0.82
C ARG A 312 -2.28 -6.33 0.08
N ALA A 313 -2.95 -7.43 -0.22
CA ALA A 313 -4.15 -7.44 -1.07
C ALA A 313 -5.17 -8.51 -0.65
N PRO A 314 -6.47 -8.30 -0.89
CA PRO A 314 -7.49 -9.33 -0.72
C PRO A 314 -7.27 -10.49 -1.71
N ARG A 315 -7.51 -11.73 -1.29
CA ARG A 315 -7.43 -12.89 -2.20
C ARG A 315 -8.66 -13.02 -3.12
N TRP A 316 -9.71 -12.29 -2.81
CA TRP A 316 -11.03 -12.34 -3.46
C TRP A 316 -11.27 -11.18 -4.45
N ALA A 317 -10.30 -10.29 -4.66
CA ALA A 317 -10.41 -9.21 -5.63
C ALA A 317 -9.09 -8.94 -6.38
N MET A 318 -9.22 -8.52 -7.64
CA MET A 318 -8.10 -8.22 -8.54
C MET A 318 -8.43 -7.00 -9.39
N ALA A 319 -7.42 -6.20 -9.71
CA ALA A 319 -7.48 -5.15 -10.72
C ALA A 319 -6.91 -5.66 -12.05
N TYR A 320 -7.75 -5.89 -13.04
CA TYR A 320 -7.29 -6.11 -14.42
C TYR A 320 -7.05 -4.75 -15.08
N LYS A 321 -5.79 -4.44 -15.41
CA LYS A 321 -5.43 -3.19 -16.07
C LYS A 321 -5.47 -3.33 -17.57
N PHE A 322 -6.10 -2.37 -18.24
CA PHE A 322 -6.09 -2.37 -19.69
C PHE A 322 -4.67 -2.10 -20.23
N PRO A 323 -4.31 -2.69 -21.37
CA PRO A 323 -3.03 -2.42 -22.01
C PRO A 323 -2.86 -0.92 -22.21
N SER A 324 -1.76 -0.37 -21.70
CA SER A 324 -1.43 1.03 -21.90
C SER A 324 -1.18 1.30 -23.38
N THR A 325 -1.62 2.46 -23.86
CA THR A 325 -1.27 2.96 -25.20
C THR A 325 0.25 3.01 -25.30
N ARG A 326 0.81 2.24 -26.23
CA ARG A 326 2.25 2.25 -26.53
C ARG A 326 2.53 3.44 -27.42
N GLU A 327 3.42 4.32 -26.97
CA GLU A 327 3.93 5.40 -27.80
C GLU A 327 5.31 5.03 -28.33
N ILE A 328 5.67 5.60 -29.48
CA ILE A 328 7.00 5.45 -30.06
C ILE A 328 7.80 6.71 -29.76
N THR A 329 9.01 6.55 -29.21
CA THR A 329 9.94 7.66 -29.04
C THR A 329 11.38 7.22 -29.30
N ARG A 330 12.31 8.16 -29.41
CA ARG A 330 13.72 7.87 -29.65
C ARG A 330 14.49 7.64 -28.34
N LEU A 331 15.26 6.55 -28.28
CA LEU A 331 16.25 6.33 -27.23
C LEU A 331 17.50 7.17 -27.54
N LYS A 332 17.67 8.31 -26.85
CA LYS A 332 18.79 9.23 -27.12
C LYS A 332 20.09 8.76 -26.52
N GLU A 333 20.04 8.22 -25.31
CA GLU A 333 21.20 7.81 -24.54
C GLU A 333 20.79 6.77 -23.49
N ILE A 334 21.74 6.02 -22.95
CA ILE A 334 21.59 5.23 -21.74
C ILE A 334 22.56 5.77 -20.70
N THR A 335 22.03 6.34 -19.61
CA THR A 335 22.84 6.76 -18.46
C THR A 335 22.94 5.64 -17.45
N TRP A 336 24.05 5.59 -16.72
CA TRP A 336 24.36 4.52 -15.76
C TRP A 336 24.33 5.08 -14.34
N GLN A 337 23.31 4.73 -13.57
CA GLN A 337 23.14 5.22 -12.21
C GLN A 337 23.69 4.24 -11.19
N VAL A 338 24.51 4.72 -10.26
CA VAL A 338 25.06 3.90 -9.18
C VAL A 338 24.13 4.01 -7.97
N GLY A 339 23.49 2.90 -7.60
CA GLY A 339 22.60 2.82 -6.44
C GLY A 339 23.35 2.61 -5.13
N ARG A 340 22.61 2.65 -4.01
CA ARG A 340 23.15 2.57 -2.63
C ARG A 340 24.11 1.40 -2.36
N THR A 341 23.86 0.23 -2.94
CA THR A 341 24.68 -0.96 -2.70
C THR A 341 25.82 -1.08 -3.71
N GLY A 342 25.95 -0.11 -4.62
CA GLY A 342 26.89 -0.09 -5.73
C GLY A 342 26.33 -0.63 -7.04
N VAL A 343 25.10 -1.15 -7.09
CA VAL A 343 24.49 -1.64 -8.33
C VAL A 343 24.44 -0.52 -9.36
N VAL A 344 24.94 -0.78 -10.56
CA VAL A 344 24.92 0.13 -11.69
C VAL A 344 23.70 -0.19 -12.55
N THR A 345 22.69 0.66 -12.49
CA THR A 345 21.41 0.49 -13.19
C THR A 345 21.37 1.35 -14.45
N PRO A 346 21.12 0.76 -15.63
CA PRO A 346 20.92 1.53 -16.85
C PRO A 346 19.55 2.22 -16.87
N VAL A 347 19.55 3.49 -17.30
CA VAL A 347 18.37 4.33 -17.45
C VAL A 347 18.34 4.87 -18.88
N ALA A 348 17.24 4.61 -19.59
CA ALA A 348 16.98 5.18 -20.90
C ALA A 348 16.71 6.68 -20.77
N GLU A 349 17.48 7.50 -21.48
CA GLU A 349 17.17 8.90 -21.75
C GLU A 349 16.42 8.98 -23.09
N LEU A 350 15.15 9.31 -23.01
CA LEU A 350 14.21 9.28 -24.13
C LEU A 350 13.98 10.69 -24.67
N GLU A 351 13.73 10.80 -25.97
CA GLU A 351 13.11 11.99 -26.52
C GLU A 351 11.74 12.19 -25.83
N PRO A 352 11.45 13.38 -25.27
CA PRO A 352 10.26 13.58 -24.46
C PRO A 352 8.98 13.21 -25.23
N VAL A 353 8.25 12.22 -24.74
CA VAL A 353 7.01 11.73 -25.35
C VAL A 353 5.86 11.83 -24.36
N ARG A 354 4.67 12.22 -24.84
CA ARG A 354 3.47 12.29 -23.99
C ARG A 354 2.78 10.94 -23.96
N ILE A 355 2.72 10.32 -22.79
CA ILE A 355 2.00 9.07 -22.55
C ILE A 355 1.00 9.34 -21.43
N GLN A 356 -0.30 9.15 -21.71
CA GLN A 356 -1.39 9.30 -20.74
C GLN A 356 -1.32 10.63 -19.97
N GLY A 357 -1.18 11.76 -20.69
CA GLY A 357 -1.14 13.11 -20.11
C GLY A 357 0.17 13.53 -19.43
N SER A 358 1.11 12.61 -19.22
CA SER A 358 2.43 12.90 -18.64
C SER A 358 3.54 12.86 -19.69
N THR A 359 4.55 13.71 -19.54
CA THR A 359 5.74 13.68 -20.40
C THR A 359 6.75 12.69 -19.82
N VAL A 360 7.06 11.64 -20.57
CA VAL A 360 8.07 10.65 -20.24
C VAL A 360 9.35 10.99 -20.99
N ALA A 361 10.41 11.26 -20.24
CA ALA A 361 11.75 11.51 -20.77
C ALA A 361 12.78 10.48 -20.26
N ARG A 362 12.43 9.69 -19.24
CA ARG A 362 13.34 8.70 -18.63
C ARG A 362 12.59 7.41 -18.31
N ALA A 363 13.24 6.27 -18.47
CA ALA A 363 12.69 4.96 -18.10
C ALA A 363 13.81 4.01 -17.63
N THR A 364 13.53 3.18 -16.63
CA THR A 364 14.50 2.16 -16.19
C THR A 364 14.62 1.04 -17.22
N LEU A 365 15.85 0.58 -17.44
CA LEU A 365 16.14 -0.60 -18.28
C LEU A 365 16.46 -1.84 -17.44
N HIS A 366 16.35 -1.74 -16.11
CA HIS A 366 16.63 -2.80 -15.13
C HIS A 366 18.10 -3.24 -15.05
N ASN A 367 18.64 -3.88 -16.08
CA ASN A 367 20.00 -4.40 -16.12
C ASN A 367 20.49 -4.58 -17.58
N LEU A 368 21.75 -4.98 -17.76
CA LEU A 368 22.35 -5.16 -19.08
C LEU A 368 21.68 -6.30 -19.88
N GLU A 369 21.39 -7.43 -19.24
CA GLU A 369 20.72 -8.55 -19.90
C GLU A 369 19.35 -8.15 -20.47
N GLU A 370 18.61 -7.29 -19.79
CA GLU A 370 17.30 -6.84 -20.27
C GLU A 370 17.43 -5.90 -21.49
N ILE A 371 18.52 -5.14 -21.58
CA ILE A 371 18.87 -4.35 -22.78
C ILE A 371 19.15 -5.29 -23.95
N GLU A 372 19.97 -6.32 -23.72
CA GLU A 372 20.34 -7.32 -24.74
C GLU A 372 19.12 -8.14 -25.19
N ARG A 373 18.33 -8.64 -24.24
CA ARG A 373 17.10 -9.41 -24.48
C ARG A 373 16.08 -8.64 -25.31
N ARG A 374 15.94 -7.34 -25.03
CA ARG A 374 15.05 -6.44 -25.78
C ARG A 374 15.72 -5.81 -26.99
N GLN A 375 16.98 -6.13 -27.28
CA GLN A 375 17.75 -5.59 -28.41
C GLN A 375 17.76 -4.06 -28.49
N LEU A 376 17.76 -3.38 -27.34
CA LEU A 376 17.70 -1.92 -27.29
C LEU A 376 19.04 -1.31 -27.66
N ARG A 377 19.02 -0.26 -28.48
CA ARG A 377 20.24 0.41 -28.98
C ARG A 377 20.07 1.92 -28.97
N VAL A 378 21.14 2.63 -28.64
CA VAL A 378 21.13 4.09 -28.63
C VAL A 378 20.90 4.61 -30.05
N GLY A 379 19.98 5.58 -30.18
CA GLY A 379 19.56 6.18 -31.45
C GLY A 379 18.26 5.60 -32.02
N LEU A 380 17.85 4.40 -31.58
CA LEU A 380 16.70 3.66 -32.07
C LEU A 380 15.36 4.22 -31.55
N ARG A 381 14.33 4.17 -32.40
CA ARG A 381 12.94 4.33 -31.97
C ARG A 381 12.47 3.11 -31.18
N VAL A 382 12.01 3.34 -29.96
CA VAL A 382 11.56 2.31 -29.03
C VAL A 382 10.07 2.49 -28.71
N TYR A 383 9.40 1.38 -28.43
CA TYR A 383 8.09 1.40 -27.80
C TYR A 383 8.24 1.72 -26.32
N VAL A 384 7.49 2.71 -25.85
CA VAL A 384 7.42 3.08 -24.44
C VAL A 384 5.97 3.01 -24.00
N GLU A 385 5.77 2.36 -22.87
CA GLU A 385 4.47 2.16 -22.28
C GLU A 385 4.52 2.52 -20.80
N LYS A 386 3.35 2.72 -20.19
CA LYS A 386 3.23 2.99 -18.76
C LYS A 386 2.54 1.80 -18.10
N GLY A 387 3.30 1.08 -17.26
CA GLY A 387 2.77 -0.06 -16.50
C GLY A 387 1.84 0.44 -15.39
N GLY A 388 0.54 0.52 -15.71
CA GLY A 388 -0.37 1.43 -14.99
C GLY A 388 0.08 2.89 -15.14
N GLU A 389 -0.63 3.84 -14.57
CA GLU A 389 -0.38 5.28 -14.82
C GLU A 389 0.97 5.83 -14.31
N VAL A 390 1.79 5.02 -13.63
CA VAL A 390 2.89 5.52 -12.79
C VAL A 390 4.29 5.31 -13.39
N ILE A 391 4.70 4.08 -13.75
CA ILE A 391 6.10 3.78 -14.08
C ILE A 391 6.27 3.52 -15.59
N PRO A 392 7.04 4.36 -16.32
CA PRO A 392 7.32 4.14 -17.73
C PRO A 392 8.29 2.97 -17.94
N LYS A 393 8.04 2.18 -18.96
CA LYS A 393 8.82 1.01 -19.35
C LYS A 393 9.05 1.03 -20.86
N VAL A 394 10.30 0.85 -21.28
CA VAL A 394 10.65 0.58 -22.67
C VAL A 394 10.33 -0.89 -22.95
N THR A 395 9.51 -1.23 -23.94
CA THR A 395 9.13 -2.65 -24.18
C THR A 395 9.97 -3.33 -25.23
N GLY A 396 10.50 -2.57 -26.19
CA GLY A 396 11.29 -3.13 -27.28
C GLY A 396 11.49 -2.14 -28.41
N PRO A 397 12.14 -2.59 -29.49
CA PRO A 397 12.44 -1.75 -30.63
C PRO A 397 11.20 -1.56 -31.51
N ALA A 398 11.01 -0.35 -32.03
CA ALA A 398 9.94 0.00 -32.98
C ALA A 398 10.43 0.03 -34.43
N GLU A 399 11.70 -0.29 -34.65
CA GLU A 399 12.35 -0.42 -35.95
C GLU A 399 13.48 -1.46 -35.85
N ASP A 400 14.12 -1.79 -36.98
CA ASP A 400 15.18 -2.79 -37.01
C ASP A 400 16.39 -2.36 -36.16
N PRO A 401 16.70 -3.08 -35.06
CA PRO A 401 17.81 -2.71 -34.19
C PRO A 401 19.18 -2.94 -34.83
N THR A 402 19.32 -3.73 -35.89
CA THR A 402 20.61 -3.96 -36.53
C THR A 402 21.23 -2.71 -37.16
N LEU A 403 20.43 -1.65 -37.35
CA LEU A 403 20.86 -0.35 -37.87
C LEU A 403 21.72 0.47 -36.88
N PHE A 404 21.78 0.06 -35.61
CA PHE A 404 22.50 0.79 -34.54
C PHE A 404 23.52 -0.13 -33.84
N PRO A 405 24.62 0.43 -33.29
CA PRO A 405 25.61 -0.37 -32.57
C PRO A 405 25.03 -0.94 -31.26
N PRO A 406 25.45 -2.15 -30.82
CA PRO A 406 25.08 -2.69 -29.52
C PRO A 406 25.47 -1.76 -28.37
N VAL A 407 24.67 -1.75 -27.31
CA VAL A 407 24.98 -1.01 -26.08
C VAL A 407 26.16 -1.69 -25.38
N GLN A 408 27.21 -0.92 -25.09
CA GLN A 408 28.31 -1.38 -24.26
C GLN A 408 28.10 -0.89 -22.83
N ALA A 409 28.27 -1.80 -21.89
CA ALA A 409 28.26 -1.45 -20.48
C ALA A 409 29.60 -0.79 -20.10
N PRO A 410 29.60 0.14 -19.13
CA PRO A 410 30.85 0.73 -18.67
C PRO A 410 31.68 -0.31 -17.93
N ASP A 411 32.99 -0.29 -18.16
CA ASP A 411 33.95 -1.09 -17.38
C ASP A 411 34.31 -0.42 -16.05
N ARG A 412 34.10 0.90 -15.96
CA ARG A 412 34.42 1.74 -14.80
C ARG A 412 33.20 2.46 -14.26
N CYS A 413 33.19 2.68 -12.95
CA CYS A 413 32.12 3.39 -12.28
C CYS A 413 32.01 4.83 -12.83
N PRO A 414 30.84 5.27 -13.33
CA PRO A 414 30.69 6.60 -13.92
C PRO A 414 30.82 7.75 -12.91
N VAL A 415 30.97 7.44 -11.62
CA VAL A 415 31.03 8.42 -10.53
C VAL A 415 32.41 8.46 -9.85
N CYS A 416 33.02 7.30 -9.58
CA CYS A 416 34.27 7.22 -8.84
C CYS A 416 35.42 6.52 -9.60
N ASP A 417 35.20 6.21 -10.89
CA ASP A 417 36.16 5.60 -11.81
C ASP A 417 36.75 4.23 -11.39
N THR A 418 36.20 3.61 -10.34
CA THR A 418 36.61 2.26 -9.90
C THR A 418 36.14 1.20 -10.89
N ASP A 419 36.98 0.21 -11.18
CA ASP A 419 36.62 -0.93 -12.04
C ASP A 419 35.37 -1.65 -11.50
N LEU A 420 34.38 -1.82 -12.38
CA LEU A 420 33.11 -2.45 -12.05
C LEU A 420 33.26 -3.97 -12.05
N GLN A 421 32.55 -4.60 -11.13
CA GLN A 421 32.52 -6.06 -11.00
C GLN A 421 31.13 -6.58 -11.33
N ARG A 422 31.05 -7.71 -12.03
CA ARG A 422 29.78 -8.42 -12.22
C ARG A 422 29.43 -9.15 -10.93
N ASP A 423 28.25 -8.88 -10.40
CA ASP A 423 27.69 -9.61 -9.26
C ASP A 423 27.26 -11.00 -9.75
N PRO A 424 27.93 -12.10 -9.32
CA PRO A 424 27.63 -13.44 -9.80
C PRO A 424 26.22 -13.91 -9.40
N GLU A 425 25.54 -13.23 -8.46
CA GLU A 425 24.21 -13.61 -7.99
C GLU A 425 23.06 -12.85 -8.65
N GLN A 426 23.29 -11.62 -9.15
CA GLN A 426 22.23 -10.70 -9.60
C GLN A 426 22.33 -10.30 -11.08
N VAL A 427 23.35 -10.81 -11.79
CA VAL A 427 23.70 -10.41 -13.16
C VAL A 427 23.72 -8.88 -13.37
N ALA A 428 24.13 -8.17 -12.32
CA ALA A 428 24.20 -6.72 -12.30
C ALA A 428 25.67 -6.29 -12.22
N LEU A 429 26.02 -5.20 -12.88
CA LEU A 429 27.30 -4.53 -12.66
C LEU A 429 27.25 -3.80 -11.32
N ARG A 430 28.36 -3.83 -10.58
CA ARG A 430 28.46 -3.24 -9.26
C ARG A 430 29.78 -2.49 -9.09
N CYS A 431 29.70 -1.30 -8.53
CA CYS A 431 30.85 -0.57 -8.01
C CYS A 431 31.25 -1.15 -6.64
N PRO A 432 32.45 -1.74 -6.52
CA PRO A 432 32.91 -2.30 -5.24
C PRO A 432 33.40 -1.20 -4.27
N ASN A 433 33.64 0.02 -4.75
CA ASN A 433 34.13 1.12 -3.94
C ASN A 433 33.02 1.67 -3.02
N ARG A 434 33.08 1.30 -1.74
CA ARG A 434 32.15 1.76 -0.69
C ARG A 434 32.27 3.26 -0.41
N ALA A 435 33.42 3.88 -0.69
CA ALA A 435 33.62 5.32 -0.62
C ALA A 435 33.13 6.08 -1.87
N CYS A 436 32.41 5.40 -2.78
CA CYS A 436 31.82 6.03 -3.95
C CYS A 436 30.82 7.13 -3.53
N PRO A 437 30.96 8.38 -4.00
CA PRO A 437 30.05 9.47 -3.65
C PRO A 437 28.56 9.17 -3.92
N ALA A 438 28.26 8.45 -5.02
CA ALA A 438 26.89 8.05 -5.33
C ALA A 438 26.33 7.00 -4.36
N GLN A 439 27.19 6.09 -3.85
CA GLN A 439 26.77 5.16 -2.80
C GLN A 439 26.49 5.90 -1.50
N ALA A 440 27.36 6.84 -1.12
CA ALA A 440 27.15 7.70 0.06
C ALA A 440 25.87 8.52 -0.04
N GLN A 441 25.63 9.20 -1.17
CA GLN A 441 24.40 9.94 -1.42
C GLN A 441 23.16 9.05 -1.27
N ALA A 442 23.12 7.91 -1.97
CA ALA A 442 21.97 7.02 -1.94
C ALA A 442 21.78 6.34 -0.56
N ALA A 443 22.86 6.13 0.20
CA ALA A 443 22.80 5.64 1.57
C ALA A 443 22.19 6.68 2.51
N ILE A 444 22.62 7.94 2.42
CA ILE A 444 22.06 9.06 3.19
C ILE A 444 20.59 9.27 2.84
N GLU A 445 20.23 9.33 1.55
CA GLU A 445 18.84 9.49 1.10
C GLU A 445 17.95 8.35 1.60
N HIS A 446 18.44 7.11 1.60
CA HIS A 446 17.73 5.97 2.18
C HIS A 446 17.56 6.12 3.69
N PHE A 447 18.62 6.51 4.40
CA PHE A 447 18.64 6.64 5.85
C PHE A 447 17.63 7.69 6.36
N VAL A 448 17.51 8.83 5.67
CA VAL A 448 16.55 9.90 6.00
C VAL A 448 15.14 9.64 5.49
N SER A 449 14.92 8.62 4.65
CA SER A 449 13.64 8.37 4.01
C SER A 449 12.50 8.08 4.99
N ARG A 450 11.26 8.33 4.56
CA ARG A 450 10.04 8.15 5.35
C ARG A 450 9.88 6.77 5.97
N LYS A 451 10.37 5.71 5.32
CA LYS A 451 10.30 4.33 5.82
C LYS A 451 11.47 3.95 6.73
N ALA A 452 12.60 4.65 6.58
CA ALA A 452 13.76 4.53 7.45
C ALA A 452 13.54 5.43 8.67
N LEU A 453 14.40 6.42 8.95
CA LEU A 453 14.27 7.24 10.15
C LEU A 453 13.33 8.45 10.02
N ASP A 454 12.75 8.68 8.84
CA ASP A 454 11.76 9.75 8.58
C ASP A 454 12.26 11.14 9.02
N ILE A 455 13.43 11.51 8.51
CA ILE A 455 14.08 12.78 8.84
C ILE A 455 13.62 13.81 7.81
N GLU A 456 12.57 14.55 8.14
CA GLU A 456 12.08 15.63 7.29
C GLU A 456 13.11 16.76 7.14
N GLY A 457 13.08 17.43 5.98
CA GLY A 457 13.95 18.58 5.68
C GLY A 457 15.27 18.20 5.02
N ILE A 458 15.64 16.92 4.97
CA ILE A 458 16.82 16.42 4.24
C ILE A 458 16.37 15.73 2.95
N GLY A 459 16.22 16.50 1.88
CA GLY A 459 15.92 15.99 0.53
C GLY A 459 17.17 15.78 -0.32
N SER A 460 17.04 15.09 -1.46
CA SER A 460 18.16 14.76 -2.37
C SER A 460 19.04 15.95 -2.75
N ARG A 461 18.44 17.14 -2.96
CA ARG A 461 19.18 18.39 -3.23
C ARG A 461 20.08 18.81 -2.06
N LEU A 462 19.56 18.73 -0.82
CA LEU A 462 20.35 19.09 0.36
C LEU A 462 21.47 18.06 0.59
N VAL A 463 21.18 16.77 0.40
CA VAL A 463 22.20 15.71 0.48
C VAL A 463 23.32 15.96 -0.52
N SER A 464 22.97 16.28 -1.78
CA SER A 464 23.95 16.61 -2.82
C SER A 464 24.81 17.81 -2.41
N ALA A 465 24.19 18.90 -1.94
CA ALA A 465 24.91 20.09 -1.48
C ALA A 465 25.84 19.82 -0.28
N LEU A 466 25.42 18.97 0.67
CA LEU A 466 26.23 18.57 1.83
C LEU A 466 27.48 17.78 1.42
N LEU A 467 27.32 16.87 0.45
CA LEU A 467 28.42 16.06 -0.11
C LEU A 467 29.37 16.93 -0.95
N GLU A 468 28.84 17.80 -1.81
CA GLU A 468 29.63 18.71 -2.65
C GLU A 468 30.44 19.71 -1.82
N ALA A 469 29.87 20.20 -0.71
CA ALA A 469 30.56 21.07 0.24
C ALA A 469 31.55 20.31 1.15
N GLY A 470 31.61 18.97 1.07
CA GLY A 470 32.46 18.13 1.91
C GLY A 470 32.08 18.14 3.40
N LEU A 471 30.88 18.63 3.74
CA LEU A 471 30.38 18.70 5.12
C LEU A 471 29.96 17.34 5.65
N VAL A 472 29.58 16.42 4.75
CA VAL A 472 29.15 15.05 5.04
C VAL A 472 29.85 14.14 4.04
N ARG A 473 30.31 12.97 4.49
CA ARG A 473 30.85 11.90 3.63
C ARG A 473 30.08 10.60 3.80
N ASP A 474 29.53 10.37 5.00
CA ASP A 474 28.68 9.23 5.30
C ASP A 474 27.57 9.62 6.30
N VAL A 475 26.64 8.71 6.53
CA VAL A 475 25.47 8.88 7.41
C VAL A 475 25.82 9.43 8.80
N PRO A 476 26.87 8.97 9.52
CA PRO A 476 27.15 9.47 10.86
C PRO A 476 27.50 10.97 10.90
N ASP A 477 28.08 11.51 9.82
CA ASP A 477 28.51 12.91 9.74
C ASP A 477 27.30 13.87 9.79
N LEU A 478 26.09 13.42 9.43
CA LEU A 478 24.86 14.20 9.57
C LEU A 478 24.65 14.70 11.00
N TYR A 479 25.06 13.91 11.99
CA TYR A 479 24.87 14.21 13.41
C TYR A 479 25.98 15.10 13.98
N ALA A 480 27.04 15.35 13.21
CA ALA A 480 28.10 16.30 13.54
C ALA A 480 27.83 17.71 12.99
N LEU A 481 26.81 17.87 12.13
CA LEU A 481 26.46 19.15 11.52
C LEU A 481 26.01 20.17 12.57
N ASN A 482 26.47 21.41 12.38
CA ASN A 482 26.03 22.56 13.17
C ASN A 482 25.18 23.54 12.35
N GLN A 483 24.60 24.52 13.06
CA GLN A 483 23.67 25.47 12.46
C GLN A 483 24.33 26.41 11.44
N GLU A 484 25.60 26.75 11.64
CA GLU A 484 26.37 27.66 10.77
C GLU A 484 26.72 26.98 9.45
N GLN A 485 27.16 25.71 9.51
CA GLN A 485 27.45 24.88 8.34
C GLN A 485 26.23 24.73 7.45
N LEU A 486 25.07 24.42 8.04
CA LEU A 486 23.82 24.33 7.29
C LEU A 486 23.43 25.67 6.64
N GLN A 487 23.59 26.79 7.35
CA GLN A 487 23.26 28.11 6.83
C GLN A 487 24.19 28.58 5.70
N SER A 488 25.39 27.99 5.59
CA SER A 488 26.29 28.29 4.49
C SER A 488 25.80 27.77 3.13
N LEU A 489 24.81 26.85 3.13
CA LEU A 489 24.24 26.24 1.93
C LEU A 489 23.11 27.09 1.34
N GLU A 490 22.99 27.05 0.01
CA GLU A 490 21.97 27.80 -0.70
C GLU A 490 20.55 27.38 -0.25
N ARG A 491 19.68 28.37 0.01
CA ARG A 491 18.27 28.18 0.46
C ARG A 491 18.10 27.56 1.85
N MET A 492 19.17 27.52 2.67
CA MET A 492 19.11 27.12 4.07
C MET A 492 19.11 28.33 5.02
N GLY A 493 17.93 28.90 5.26
CA GLY A 493 17.76 29.94 6.28
C GLY A 493 17.80 29.39 7.71
N GLU A 494 18.00 30.27 8.70
CA GLU A 494 18.11 29.96 10.12
C GLU A 494 17.02 28.98 10.63
N LYS A 495 15.76 29.25 10.30
CA LYS A 495 14.61 28.41 10.70
C LYS A 495 14.66 27.00 10.09
N ASN A 496 15.09 26.88 8.83
CA ASN A 496 15.18 25.58 8.15
C ASN A 496 16.35 24.76 8.71
N ALA A 497 17.50 25.40 8.95
CA ALA A 497 18.65 24.78 9.59
C ALA A 497 18.30 24.25 10.99
N ALA A 498 17.60 25.05 11.80
CA ALA A 498 17.13 24.64 13.11
C ALA A 498 16.14 23.45 13.03
N LYS A 499 15.21 23.47 12.06
CA LYS A 499 14.27 22.35 11.84
C LYS A 499 15.01 21.05 11.49
N VAL A 500 15.99 21.10 10.59
CA VAL A 500 16.80 19.92 10.20
C VAL A 500 17.54 19.34 11.42
N LEU A 501 18.21 20.18 12.21
CA LEU A 501 18.91 19.73 13.41
C LEU A 501 17.96 19.14 14.47
N ALA A 502 16.78 19.71 14.64
CA ALA A 502 15.75 19.17 15.52
C ALA A 502 15.28 17.78 15.07
N ASN A 503 15.04 17.60 13.77
CA ASN A 503 14.62 16.32 13.20
C ASN A 503 15.71 15.24 13.31
N LEU A 504 16.98 15.61 13.12
CA LEU A 504 18.13 14.71 13.37
C LEU A 504 18.22 14.29 14.84
N ARG A 505 17.98 15.20 15.79
CA ARG A 505 17.96 14.83 17.22
C ARG A 505 16.78 13.90 17.54
N ALA A 506 15.62 14.16 16.96
CA ALA A 506 14.45 13.32 17.14
C ALA A 506 14.66 11.91 16.56
N SER A 507 15.44 11.76 15.47
CA SER A 507 15.67 10.45 14.86
C SER A 507 16.50 9.49 15.72
N LEU A 508 17.30 9.99 16.67
CA LEU A 508 18.02 9.17 17.65
C LEU A 508 17.09 8.29 18.49
N GLN A 509 15.83 8.71 18.64
CA GLN A 509 14.81 8.00 19.41
C GLN A 509 13.87 7.13 18.55
N GLN A 510 14.11 6.98 17.25
CA GLN A 510 13.25 6.18 16.37
C GLN A 510 13.40 4.67 16.59
N ASP A 511 12.35 3.91 16.36
CA ASP A 511 12.32 2.45 16.50
C ASP A 511 13.59 1.74 15.96
N PRO A 512 14.25 0.87 16.78
CA PRO A 512 15.43 0.11 16.36
C PRO A 512 15.27 -0.67 15.05
N ALA A 513 14.06 -1.15 14.72
CA ALA A 513 13.81 -1.87 13.48
C ALA A 513 13.93 -0.93 12.26
N ARG A 514 13.56 0.34 12.43
CA ARG A 514 13.72 1.38 11.41
C ARG A 514 15.19 1.74 11.24
N LEU A 515 15.97 1.78 12.33
CA LEU A 515 17.43 1.95 12.26
C LEU A 515 18.09 0.80 11.52
N LEU A 516 17.76 -0.46 11.85
CA LEU A 516 18.30 -1.63 11.14
C LEU A 516 17.98 -1.59 9.64
N PHE A 517 16.76 -1.19 9.27
CA PHE A 517 16.40 -0.96 7.87
C PHE A 517 17.19 0.20 7.25
N ALA A 518 17.43 1.29 7.99
CA ALA A 518 18.17 2.47 7.55
C ALA A 518 19.65 2.18 7.25
N LEU A 519 20.27 1.19 7.93
CA LEU A 519 21.65 0.77 7.66
C LEU A 519 21.86 0.25 6.23
N GLY A 520 20.79 -0.13 5.53
CA GLY A 520 20.86 -0.51 4.12
C GLY A 520 21.58 -1.82 3.85
N ILE A 521 21.59 -2.74 4.82
CA ILE A 521 22.20 -4.07 4.70
C ILE A 521 21.55 -4.85 3.55
N ARG A 522 22.37 -5.52 2.73
CA ARG A 522 21.90 -6.29 1.56
C ARG A 522 20.85 -7.32 1.98
N HIS A 523 19.79 -7.44 1.20
CA HIS A 523 18.63 -8.32 1.43
C HIS A 523 17.77 -8.02 2.68
N VAL A 524 18.14 -7.05 3.52
CA VAL A 524 17.37 -6.66 4.71
C VAL A 524 16.39 -5.55 4.36
N GLY A 525 15.18 -5.93 3.98
CA GLY A 525 14.07 -4.99 3.79
C GLY A 525 13.36 -4.62 5.09
N GLU A 526 12.44 -3.66 5.02
CA GLU A 526 11.63 -3.16 6.15
C GLU A 526 10.97 -4.29 6.97
N GLY A 527 10.35 -5.25 6.27
CA GLY A 527 9.71 -6.40 6.92
C GLY A 527 10.70 -7.34 7.60
N VAL A 528 11.87 -7.58 7.00
CA VAL A 528 12.91 -8.44 7.56
C VAL A 528 13.53 -7.80 8.79
N ALA A 529 13.82 -6.49 8.74
CA ALA A 529 14.36 -5.74 9.87
C ALA A 529 13.41 -5.79 11.09
N ARG A 530 12.10 -5.68 10.86
CA ARG A 530 11.09 -5.84 11.90
C ARG A 530 11.14 -7.23 12.55
N VAL A 531 11.05 -8.30 11.76
CA VAL A 531 11.00 -9.67 12.29
C VAL A 531 12.29 -10.04 13.02
N LEU A 532 13.45 -9.56 12.52
CA LEU A 532 14.73 -9.72 13.22
C LEU A 532 14.71 -9.05 14.59
N LEU A 533 14.26 -7.80 14.70
CA LEU A 533 14.25 -7.13 16.01
C LEU A 533 13.12 -7.56 16.93
N ASP A 534 11.99 -8.05 16.40
CA ASP A 534 10.99 -8.72 17.22
C ASP A 534 11.60 -9.95 17.92
N ARG A 535 12.52 -10.67 17.23
CA ARG A 535 13.20 -11.86 17.77
C ARG A 535 14.37 -11.54 18.69
N PHE A 536 15.26 -10.65 18.28
CA PHE A 536 16.52 -10.38 18.98
C PHE A 536 16.45 -9.16 19.92
N GLY A 537 15.39 -8.36 19.81
CA GLY A 537 15.15 -7.15 20.62
C GLY A 537 15.86 -5.93 20.09
N ASN A 538 17.19 -6.02 19.94
CA ASN A 538 18.03 -4.89 19.61
C ASN A 538 19.18 -5.27 18.66
N ILE A 539 19.84 -4.25 18.12
CA ILE A 539 20.90 -4.43 17.11
C ILE A 539 22.15 -5.07 17.74
N GLN A 540 22.44 -4.79 19.01
CA GLN A 540 23.57 -5.39 19.72
C GLN A 540 23.42 -6.90 19.87
N ALA A 541 22.23 -7.38 20.25
CA ALA A 541 21.92 -8.80 20.33
C ALA A 541 21.92 -9.47 18.95
N LEU A 542 21.34 -8.81 17.94
CA LEU A 542 21.37 -9.29 16.56
C LEU A 542 22.81 -9.46 16.03
N ARG A 543 23.71 -8.52 16.35
CA ARG A 543 25.12 -8.59 15.96
C ARG A 543 25.83 -9.84 16.52
N ALA A 544 25.41 -10.32 17.68
CA ALA A 544 26.00 -11.48 18.34
C ALA A 544 25.39 -12.83 17.88
N ALA A 545 24.31 -12.81 17.10
CA ALA A 545 23.59 -14.00 16.69
C ALA A 545 24.41 -14.91 15.74
N SER A 546 24.24 -16.23 15.87
CA SER A 546 24.83 -17.19 14.94
C SER A 546 24.07 -17.25 13.61
N GLU A 547 24.68 -17.84 12.57
CA GLU A 547 24.01 -18.00 11.29
C GLU A 547 22.75 -18.89 11.41
N GLU A 548 22.82 -19.94 12.22
CA GLU A 548 21.69 -20.84 12.50
C GLU A 548 20.56 -20.11 13.23
N GLU A 549 20.89 -19.21 14.15
CA GLU A 549 19.90 -18.40 14.86
C GLU A 549 19.21 -17.40 13.93
N LEU A 550 19.96 -16.78 13.02
CA LEU A 550 19.41 -15.90 11.98
C LEU A 550 18.47 -16.68 11.06
N GLN A 551 18.87 -17.84 10.57
CA GLN A 551 18.05 -18.66 9.67
C GLN A 551 16.80 -19.28 10.33
N ALA A 552 16.74 -19.31 11.68
CA ALA A 552 15.55 -19.74 12.40
C ALA A 552 14.41 -18.69 12.36
N VAL A 553 14.74 -17.44 12.05
CA VAL A 553 13.78 -16.33 11.97
C VAL A 553 12.89 -16.49 10.72
N PRO A 554 11.55 -16.33 10.82
CA PRO A 554 10.67 -16.34 9.66
C PRO A 554 11.15 -15.37 8.57
N ASP A 555 11.05 -15.79 7.30
CA ASP A 555 11.48 -15.02 6.12
C ASP A 555 12.99 -14.68 6.04
N VAL A 556 13.82 -15.24 6.92
CA VAL A 556 15.29 -15.11 6.88
C VAL A 556 15.90 -16.39 6.33
N GLY A 557 16.27 -16.36 5.04
CA GLY A 557 17.01 -17.43 4.38
C GLY A 557 18.53 -17.28 4.52
N PRO A 558 19.31 -18.27 4.02
CA PRO A 558 20.77 -18.26 4.10
C PRO A 558 21.41 -17.02 3.48
N ARG A 559 20.82 -16.44 2.42
CA ARG A 559 21.30 -15.20 1.79
C ARG A 559 21.21 -13.99 2.73
N VAL A 560 20.09 -13.85 3.43
CA VAL A 560 19.87 -12.74 4.38
C VAL A 560 20.81 -12.91 5.57
N ALA A 561 20.93 -14.13 6.10
CA ALA A 561 21.81 -14.45 7.22
C ALA A 561 23.28 -14.14 6.87
N SER A 562 23.74 -14.56 5.69
CA SER A 562 25.10 -14.28 5.21
C SER A 562 25.36 -12.78 5.05
N SER A 563 24.43 -12.02 4.46
CA SER A 563 24.57 -10.57 4.31
C SER A 563 24.64 -9.81 5.65
N LEU A 564 23.88 -10.26 6.66
CA LEU A 564 23.96 -9.71 8.01
C LEU A 564 25.32 -10.00 8.66
N GLN A 565 25.79 -11.25 8.58
CA GLN A 565 27.09 -11.65 9.13
C GLN A 565 28.24 -10.90 8.45
N GLU A 566 28.22 -10.81 7.12
CA GLU A 566 29.22 -10.07 6.35
C GLU A 566 29.25 -8.60 6.78
N TYR A 567 28.09 -7.95 6.91
CA TYR A 567 28.01 -6.57 7.37
C TYR A 567 28.57 -6.38 8.78
N PHE A 568 28.10 -7.17 9.76
CA PHE A 568 28.52 -7.03 11.16
C PHE A 568 29.99 -7.40 11.41
N ARG A 569 30.58 -8.26 10.56
CA ARG A 569 32.00 -8.63 10.63
C ARG A 569 32.90 -7.70 9.83
N SER A 570 32.36 -6.97 8.86
CA SER A 570 33.13 -6.00 8.07
C SER A 570 33.65 -4.85 8.92
N GLU A 571 34.86 -4.39 8.62
CA GLU A 571 35.47 -3.23 9.29
C GLU A 571 34.60 -1.97 9.12
N GLU A 572 34.10 -1.73 7.91
CA GLU A 572 33.22 -0.60 7.61
C GLU A 572 31.92 -0.65 8.44
N GLY A 573 31.25 -1.81 8.48
CA GLY A 573 30.00 -1.96 9.22
C GLY A 573 30.19 -1.73 10.73
N GLN A 574 31.33 -2.18 11.27
CA GLN A 574 31.70 -1.93 12.67
C GLN A 574 31.97 -0.45 12.93
N GLN A 575 32.79 0.20 12.10
CA GLN A 575 33.08 1.63 12.20
C GLN A 575 31.82 2.48 12.11
N ARG A 576 30.90 2.16 11.18
CA ARG A 576 29.63 2.88 11.04
C ARG A 576 28.72 2.71 12.26
N LEU A 577 28.59 1.49 12.79
CA LEU A 577 27.79 1.24 14.00
C LEU A 577 28.36 1.98 15.21
N GLU A 578 29.67 1.97 15.39
CA GLU A 578 30.33 2.71 16.47
C GLU A 578 30.15 4.23 16.32
N ALA A 579 30.28 4.76 15.10
CA ALA A 579 30.07 6.18 14.83
C ALA A 579 28.62 6.59 15.14
N LEU A 580 27.63 5.79 14.72
CA LEU A 580 26.23 6.03 15.04
C LEU A 580 25.96 5.97 16.56
N ALA A 581 26.57 5.01 17.26
CA ALA A 581 26.46 4.93 18.72
C ALA A 581 27.04 6.18 19.40
N ARG A 582 28.20 6.69 18.94
CA ARG A 582 28.79 7.95 19.42
C ARG A 582 27.93 9.17 19.13
N SER A 583 27.17 9.15 18.03
CA SER A 583 26.19 10.19 17.69
C SER A 583 24.92 10.16 18.56
N GLY A 584 24.78 9.17 19.45
CA GLY A 584 23.68 9.08 20.42
C GLY A 584 22.62 8.01 20.11
N PHE A 585 22.85 7.14 19.11
CA PHE A 585 21.98 5.98 18.92
C PHE A 585 22.22 4.91 19.98
N ASP A 586 21.16 4.51 20.67
CA ASP A 586 21.20 3.37 21.57
C ASP A 586 20.97 2.06 20.81
N LEU A 587 22.05 1.32 20.54
CA LEU A 587 22.03 0.03 19.85
C LEU A 587 21.55 -1.13 20.74
N ALA A 588 21.46 -0.92 22.06
CA ALA A 588 20.95 -1.87 23.04
C ALA A 588 19.45 -1.65 23.34
N ARG A 589 18.88 -0.54 22.85
CA ARG A 589 17.47 -0.23 23.04
C ARG A 589 16.58 -1.22 22.29
N GLY A 590 15.57 -1.70 23.01
CA GLY A 590 14.59 -2.67 22.52
C GLY A 590 14.75 -3.99 23.25
N ASP A 591 13.63 -4.53 23.72
CA ASP A 591 13.57 -5.84 24.35
C ASP A 591 13.12 -6.86 23.31
N ALA A 592 13.73 -8.04 23.34
CA ALA A 592 13.24 -9.16 22.55
C ALA A 592 11.80 -9.40 22.96
N ARG A 593 10.90 -9.58 21.99
CA ARG A 593 9.52 -9.87 22.32
C ARG A 593 9.53 -11.23 23.03
N ALA A 594 9.21 -11.23 24.32
CA ALA A 594 9.11 -12.46 25.08
C ALA A 594 8.10 -13.37 24.35
N LEU A 595 8.56 -14.55 23.93
CA LEU A 595 7.62 -15.63 23.65
C LEU A 595 6.81 -15.83 24.95
N PRO A 596 5.49 -16.04 24.88
CA PRO A 596 4.69 -16.25 26.09
C PRO A 596 5.34 -17.31 26.97
N GLU A 597 5.76 -16.94 28.19
CA GLU A 597 6.36 -17.89 29.16
C GLU A 597 5.35 -18.97 29.58
N ALA A 598 4.07 -18.74 29.34
CA ALA A 598 2.99 -19.67 29.61
C ALA A 598 2.27 -20.05 28.32
N GLY A 599 2.27 -21.34 28.03
CA GLY A 599 1.55 -21.99 26.94
C GLY A 599 1.81 -23.50 27.02
N PRO A 600 0.97 -24.34 26.40
CA PRO A 600 1.08 -25.80 26.49
C PRO A 600 2.42 -26.34 25.95
N LEU A 601 3.18 -25.52 25.23
CA LEU A 601 4.47 -25.86 24.63
C LEU A 601 5.63 -24.98 25.11
N ALA A 602 5.46 -24.28 26.23
CA ALA A 602 6.52 -23.47 26.83
C ALA A 602 7.81 -24.29 27.02
N GLY A 603 8.92 -23.79 26.48
CA GLY A 603 10.24 -24.42 26.58
C GLY A 603 10.49 -25.61 25.64
N LYS A 604 9.51 -26.00 24.81
CA LYS A 604 9.62 -27.13 23.87
C LYS A 604 10.15 -26.67 22.51
N THR A 605 11.05 -27.45 21.91
CA THR A 605 11.56 -27.19 20.55
C THR A 605 10.84 -28.06 19.52
N VAL A 606 10.18 -27.44 18.54
CA VAL A 606 9.39 -28.14 17.51
C VAL A 606 10.00 -27.90 16.13
N VAL A 607 10.12 -28.93 15.29
CA VAL A 607 10.56 -28.80 13.90
C VAL A 607 9.40 -29.15 12.97
N LEU A 608 9.16 -28.32 11.95
CA LEU A 608 8.18 -28.63 10.90
C LEU A 608 8.90 -29.23 9.68
N THR A 609 8.39 -30.32 9.11
CA THR A 609 8.89 -30.91 7.86
C THR A 609 7.74 -31.41 6.99
N GLY A 610 7.94 -31.48 5.67
CA GLY A 610 6.88 -31.80 4.72
C GLY A 610 5.89 -30.67 4.46
N THR A 611 4.87 -30.97 3.64
CA THR A 611 3.75 -30.09 3.29
C THR A 611 2.56 -30.38 4.21
N LEU A 612 2.05 -29.34 4.88
CA LEU A 612 0.86 -29.40 5.72
C LEU A 612 -0.38 -29.20 4.83
N THR A 613 -1.46 -29.94 5.10
CA THR A 613 -2.68 -29.99 4.27
C THR A 613 -3.79 -29.07 4.78
N ARG A 614 -3.80 -28.71 6.07
CA ARG A 614 -4.86 -27.89 6.69
C ARG A 614 -4.41 -26.46 7.01
N LEU A 615 -3.14 -26.29 7.33
CA LEU A 615 -2.52 -25.02 7.70
C LEU A 615 -1.39 -24.70 6.72
N ASP A 616 -1.21 -23.41 6.45
CA ASP A 616 0.04 -23.00 5.84
C ASP A 616 1.19 -23.16 6.86
N ARG A 617 2.41 -23.37 6.38
CA ARG A 617 3.58 -23.61 7.23
C ARG A 617 3.88 -22.43 8.17
N GLN A 618 3.52 -21.21 7.78
CA GLN A 618 3.71 -20.01 8.58
C GLN A 618 2.62 -19.91 9.67
N ASP A 619 1.38 -20.31 9.39
CA ASP A 619 0.28 -20.44 10.33
C ASP A 619 0.60 -21.47 11.41
N ALA A 620 1.02 -22.66 11.00
CA ALA A 620 1.47 -23.70 11.93
C ALA A 620 2.62 -23.20 12.82
N LYS A 621 3.58 -22.48 12.25
CA LYS A 621 4.68 -21.86 13.00
C LYS A 621 4.15 -20.82 13.99
N ARG A 622 3.24 -19.92 13.57
CA ARG A 622 2.64 -18.89 14.43
C ARG A 622 1.86 -19.51 15.58
N MET A 623 1.08 -20.56 15.33
CA MET A 623 0.29 -21.24 16.36
C MET A 623 1.19 -21.94 17.39
N LEU A 624 2.26 -22.60 16.94
CA LEU A 624 3.27 -23.20 17.82
C LEU A 624 4.01 -22.15 18.66
N GLU A 625 4.41 -21.04 18.06
CA GLU A 625 5.08 -19.93 18.76
C GLU A 625 4.14 -19.23 19.75
N ALA A 626 2.86 -19.05 19.39
CA ALA A 626 1.83 -18.51 20.29
C ALA A 626 1.55 -19.43 21.48
N ALA A 627 1.74 -20.74 21.32
CA ALA A 627 1.64 -21.73 22.38
C ALA A 627 2.94 -21.91 23.22
N GLY A 628 3.97 -21.09 22.96
CA GLY A 628 5.22 -21.07 23.73
C GLY A 628 6.35 -21.97 23.20
N ALA A 629 6.16 -22.64 22.05
CA ALA A 629 7.17 -23.51 21.46
C ALA A 629 8.24 -22.72 20.67
N ARG A 630 9.48 -23.22 20.70
CA ARG A 630 10.58 -22.76 19.84
C ARG A 630 10.57 -23.54 18.53
N VAL A 631 10.16 -22.93 17.43
CA VAL A 631 10.14 -23.60 16.12
C VAL A 631 11.51 -23.52 15.43
N SER A 632 12.14 -24.67 15.17
CA SER A 632 13.47 -24.79 14.55
C SER A 632 13.39 -25.33 13.12
N GLY A 633 14.34 -24.91 12.27
CA GLY A 633 14.49 -25.42 10.89
C GLY A 633 15.25 -26.74 10.80
N SER A 634 15.98 -27.15 11.85
CA SER A 634 16.86 -28.33 11.86
C SER A 634 16.62 -29.21 13.09
N ILE A 635 16.76 -30.52 12.90
CA ILE A 635 16.66 -31.52 13.96
C ILE A 635 18.00 -31.62 14.70
N SER A 636 17.93 -31.52 16.04
CA SER A 636 19.03 -31.69 16.97
C SER A 636 18.60 -32.58 18.15
N GLN A 637 19.52 -32.98 19.04
CA GLN A 637 19.18 -33.68 20.28
C GLN A 637 18.28 -32.86 21.23
N LYS A 638 18.17 -31.54 21.02
CA LYS A 638 17.31 -30.64 21.80
C LYS A 638 15.90 -30.49 21.22
N THR A 639 15.58 -31.19 20.12
CA THR A 639 14.26 -31.13 19.48
C THR A 639 13.31 -32.07 20.22
N ASP A 640 12.21 -31.53 20.75
CA ASP A 640 11.19 -32.31 21.46
C ASP A 640 10.19 -32.97 20.49
N TYR A 641 9.75 -32.24 19.46
CA TYR A 641 8.75 -32.72 18.50
C TYR A 641 9.15 -32.44 17.05
N LEU A 642 8.88 -33.38 16.16
CA LEU A 642 8.88 -33.18 14.71
C LEU A 642 7.44 -33.27 14.21
N VAL A 643 6.87 -32.19 13.67
CA VAL A 643 5.60 -32.23 12.94
C VAL A 643 5.90 -32.55 11.48
N ALA A 644 5.44 -33.71 11.03
CA ALA A 644 5.69 -34.25 9.70
C ALA A 644 4.42 -34.21 8.86
N GLY A 645 4.39 -33.34 7.85
CA GLY A 645 3.42 -33.35 6.77
C GLY A 645 3.80 -34.29 5.62
N GLU A 646 3.08 -34.21 4.51
CA GLU A 646 3.35 -35.03 3.34
C GLU A 646 4.78 -34.77 2.81
N LYS A 647 5.47 -35.83 2.34
CA LYS A 647 6.86 -35.77 1.83
C LYS A 647 7.90 -35.27 2.86
N ALA A 648 7.76 -35.64 4.13
CA ALA A 648 8.63 -35.25 5.25
C ALA A 648 10.14 -35.58 5.11
N GLY A 649 10.55 -36.43 4.14
CA GLY A 649 11.92 -36.61 3.67
C GLY A 649 12.97 -36.99 4.74
N SER A 650 14.22 -36.61 4.49
CA SER A 650 15.42 -36.96 5.30
C SER A 650 15.38 -36.49 6.76
N LYS A 651 14.54 -35.51 7.09
CA LYS A 651 14.33 -35.05 8.47
C LYS A 651 13.52 -36.06 9.29
N LEU A 652 12.54 -36.73 8.69
CA LEU A 652 11.78 -37.79 9.37
C LEU A 652 12.67 -38.96 9.79
N GLU A 653 13.59 -39.36 8.93
CA GLU A 653 14.57 -40.41 9.20
C GLU A 653 15.52 -40.02 10.34
N LYS A 654 16.02 -38.76 10.31
CA LYS A 654 16.90 -38.22 11.36
C LYS A 654 16.20 -38.11 12.73
N ALA A 655 14.92 -37.75 12.76
CA ALA A 655 14.15 -37.72 14.01
C ALA A 655 13.96 -39.12 14.61
N ARG A 656 13.68 -40.12 13.77
CA ARG A 656 13.55 -41.52 14.21
C ARG A 656 14.85 -42.07 14.78
N GLN A 657 15.99 -41.76 14.17
CA GLN A 657 17.31 -42.16 14.66
C GLN A 657 17.68 -41.55 16.02
N LEU A 658 17.21 -40.32 16.29
CA LEU A 658 17.47 -39.60 17.53
C LEU A 658 16.40 -39.81 18.60
N GLY A 659 15.38 -40.66 18.35
CA GLY A 659 14.31 -40.95 19.31
C GLY A 659 13.35 -39.79 19.57
N ILE A 660 13.22 -38.86 18.63
CA ILE A 660 12.40 -37.64 18.78
C ILE A 660 10.94 -37.95 18.41
N ALA A 661 9.99 -37.44 19.19
CA ALA A 661 8.56 -37.67 18.97
C ALA A 661 8.10 -37.05 17.64
N VAL A 662 7.48 -37.86 16.79
CA VAL A 662 6.94 -37.42 15.48
C VAL A 662 5.43 -37.28 15.58
N LEU A 663 4.92 -36.10 15.23
CA LEU A 663 3.50 -35.77 15.18
C LEU A 663 3.08 -35.53 13.72
N ASP A 664 1.84 -35.87 13.39
CA ASP A 664 1.19 -35.38 12.19
C ASP A 664 0.53 -34.01 12.47
N GLU A 665 -0.03 -33.40 11.43
CA GLU A 665 -0.68 -32.09 11.54
C GLU A 665 -1.85 -32.08 12.53
N ASP A 666 -2.64 -33.16 12.56
CA ASP A 666 -3.74 -33.32 13.52
C ASP A 666 -3.22 -33.53 14.96
N GLY A 667 -2.10 -34.23 15.12
CA GLY A 667 -1.37 -34.37 16.38
C GLY A 667 -0.90 -33.01 16.90
N MET A 668 -0.36 -32.15 16.03
CA MET A 668 0.03 -30.78 16.37
C MET A 668 -1.17 -29.95 16.84
N LEU A 669 -2.29 -29.98 16.11
CA LEU A 669 -3.50 -29.23 16.48
C LEU A 669 -4.10 -29.69 17.81
N ARG A 670 -4.07 -31.00 18.10
CA ARG A 670 -4.49 -31.54 19.40
C ARG A 670 -3.61 -31.05 20.54
N LEU A 671 -2.30 -31.06 20.33
CA LEU A 671 -1.30 -30.56 21.28
C LEU A 671 -1.50 -29.07 21.62
N LEU A 672 -1.91 -28.28 20.62
CA LEU A 672 -2.22 -26.85 20.78
C LEU A 672 -3.57 -26.59 21.48
N SER A 673 -4.46 -27.58 21.48
CA SER A 673 -5.82 -27.48 22.06
C SER A 673 -5.90 -27.96 23.52
N SER A 674 -4.93 -28.75 23.98
CA SER A 674 -4.86 -29.26 25.36
C SER A 674 -4.08 -28.30 26.27
N GLY A 675 -4.78 -27.53 27.12
CA GLY A 675 -4.20 -26.78 28.25
C GLY A 675 -3.72 -27.68 29.41
N PRO A 676 -3.02 -27.14 30.42
CA PRO A 676 -2.16 -27.91 31.31
C PRO A 676 -2.96 -28.79 32.29
N SER A 677 -2.87 -30.11 32.16
CA SER A 677 -3.31 -31.07 33.18
C SER A 677 -2.14 -31.95 33.60
N GLY A 678 -1.99 -32.12 34.92
CA GLY A 678 -0.94 -32.87 35.61
C GLY A 678 -0.93 -34.40 35.36
N PRO A 679 -0.24 -35.16 36.22
CA PRO A 679 0.63 -36.26 35.79
C PRO A 679 -0.09 -37.55 35.35
N ASP A 680 0.69 -38.25 34.52
CA ASP A 680 0.57 -39.58 33.90
C ASP A 680 -0.28 -40.65 34.63
N PRO A 681 -1.28 -41.28 33.97
CA PRO A 681 -1.96 -42.44 34.51
C PRO A 681 -1.21 -43.71 34.09
N SER A 682 -0.05 -43.96 34.69
CA SER A 682 0.62 -45.27 34.63
C SER A 682 1.01 -45.78 36.02
N SER A 683 0.02 -45.91 36.91
CA SER A 683 0.13 -46.77 38.08
C SER A 683 -1.25 -47.01 38.70
N THR A 684 -1.81 -48.20 38.49
CA THR A 684 -2.05 -49.17 39.58
C THR A 684 -2.82 -50.37 39.04
N THR A 685 -2.15 -51.51 39.17
CA THR A 685 -2.64 -52.88 39.08
C THR A 685 -3.70 -53.15 40.17
N GLU A 686 -4.71 -53.92 39.78
CA GLU A 686 -5.53 -54.87 40.56
C GLU A 686 -5.56 -54.75 42.11
N HIS A 687 -6.75 -54.48 42.65
CA HIS A 687 -7.32 -55.29 43.74
C HIS A 687 -8.86 -55.15 43.79
N SER A 688 -9.52 -56.28 43.46
CA SER A 688 -10.73 -56.88 44.11
C SER A 688 -11.75 -55.94 44.79
N GLN A 689 -13.00 -55.88 44.30
CA GLN A 689 -14.14 -56.75 44.68
C GLN A 689 -14.59 -56.62 46.15
N GLU A 690 -15.92 -56.63 46.33
CA GLU A 690 -16.71 -56.59 47.58
C GLU A 690 -17.03 -55.17 48.09
N LEU A 691 -18.27 -54.77 48.44
CA LEU A 691 -19.53 -55.46 48.70
C LEU A 691 -20.66 -54.40 48.61
N PHE A 692 -21.74 -54.72 47.90
CA PHE A 692 -23.07 -54.19 48.22
C PHE A 692 -23.55 -54.99 49.43
N ASP A 693 -23.77 -54.32 50.56
CA ASP A 693 -24.80 -54.72 51.52
C ASP A 693 -25.23 -53.49 52.33
N GLY A 694 -26.53 -53.27 52.38
CA GLY A 694 -27.14 -51.99 52.76
C GLY A 694 -27.31 -51.77 54.26
N LEU A 695 -27.80 -50.57 54.60
CA LEU A 695 -28.53 -50.29 55.83
C LEU A 695 -29.53 -49.16 55.59
N ASP A 696 -30.80 -49.50 55.78
CA ASP A 696 -31.94 -48.60 55.96
C ASP A 696 -31.66 -47.49 56.98
N ARG A 697 -32.03 -46.25 56.65
CA ARG A 697 -33.06 -45.46 57.36
C ARG A 697 -33.33 -44.11 56.69
#